data_AF-A0A7J2VTR6-F1
#
_entry.id   AF-A0A7J2VTR6-F1
#
_cell.length_a   1.000
_cell.length_b   1.000
_cell.length_c   1.000
_cell.angle_alpha   90.00
_cell.angle_beta   90.00
_cell.angle_gamma   90.00
#
_symmetry.space_group_name_H-M   'P 1'
#
loop_
_entity.id
_entity.type
_entity.pdbx_description
1 polymer ?
#
loop_
_entity_poly.entity_id
_entity_poly.type
_entity_poly.pdbx_seq_one_letter_code
_entity_poly.pdbx_strand_id
1 'polypeptide(L)'
;MDINCLPGDTEILTRDGFRIPIKEFENRKTSLVSFELNDHIPSQSEIVLFFKRPEKELIEIETESGKVIRASRDHPLLTPSGMIDIEKIESGDRVAVFHFDGVEFEERNDVILKEDDVPESVREELKKRGLLPLTYSNEKIGIIARVFGYILGDGYIYLLEEKRKGRKSLRKRYIIGISSKSKRDLEEISEDIRRLGFKASRVYTREKEVKIKNDYGIFDAKSEENWIKINSNAFSNLLIALGMPIGDKTSNISIPKWIETAPKWIKRNFLAGLFGAELTKPSTIKNGITFSQPMLTIGIEKNRKEIGIEFLKRIKKMLEEFEVESNLIYEIKGTEKTVGLRLVISNKEENLEKLWSKIGYEYNLERKVLANLAVAYIRMKKKFKSKLKNRKEKIDFITFEKFVENCKKETKDTGFVFERVIRKTIIPFNDFVYDFTVSHKDHNFVANNFVVHNCGVRVLRTNFTYDEIKPHLKQLLEEIFRAVPAGVGKGGTIKLASEKMHEVLKYGAKWAVESGYGWKEDLEYIEDKGSEEKYAEPDKVSKKAIDRGKDQLGTLGSGNHFLEIQVVDKIYNPDVARVFGIEQENQVTVMIHTGSRGLGHQVATDYLQLMEREYKDLLRRLPDRELAFAPSGTKLFYDYFAAMNAAANFAFANRQMIMHWVRESFEKVFKKDAESLGLKLIYDITHNMAKLEEHNIDGKKMKVLVHRKGATRAFGPDWPDVPLKYKGIGQPVLIPGSMGTASYIMIGTKKAEEITFASIAHGSGRVASRAKMVKNVRGEEVARRLEQRGILVKAWSWKGVAEEAPEAYKNVDDVVEVCEKAGLAKSIVKLRPIAVIKGD
;
A
#
# COMPACT_ATOMS: atom_id res chain seq x y z
N MET A 1 10.66 -1.33 -14.48
CA MET A 1 9.32 -1.69 -13.97
C MET A 1 8.31 -0.94 -14.80
N ASP A 2 7.03 -1.36 -14.81
CA ASP A 2 5.97 -0.41 -15.17
C ASP A 2 6.09 0.82 -14.29
N ILE A 3 5.72 1.95 -14.85
CA ILE A 3 5.50 3.19 -14.11
C ILE A 3 4.04 3.51 -14.41
N ASN A 4 3.18 3.26 -13.42
CA ASN A 4 1.72 3.24 -13.56
C ASN A 4 1.22 4.69 -13.44
N CYS A 5 1.22 5.46 -14.52
CA CYS A 5 1.26 6.91 -14.37
C CYS A 5 -0.08 7.66 -14.48
N LEU A 6 -0.16 8.79 -13.79
CA LEU A 6 -1.28 9.73 -13.75
C LEU A 6 -0.85 11.10 -14.33
N PRO A 7 -1.70 11.84 -15.05
CA PRO A 7 -1.35 13.17 -15.55
C PRO A 7 -1.03 14.13 -14.41
N GLY A 8 -0.16 15.12 -14.67
CA GLY A 8 0.34 16.04 -13.64
C GLY A 8 -0.70 16.84 -12.86
N ASP A 9 -1.93 16.92 -13.36
CA ASP A 9 -3.09 17.58 -12.73
C ASP A 9 -4.01 16.63 -11.94
N THR A 10 -3.71 15.33 -11.84
CA THR A 10 -4.43 14.41 -10.96
C THR A 10 -4.21 14.79 -9.50
N GLU A 11 -5.31 14.95 -8.76
CA GLU A 11 -5.32 15.33 -7.35
C GLU A 11 -5.08 14.11 -6.46
N ILE A 12 -4.01 14.15 -5.66
CA ILE A 12 -3.71 13.13 -4.66
C ILE A 12 -4.23 13.57 -3.30
N LEU A 13 -4.99 12.70 -2.64
CA LEU A 13 -5.59 13.00 -1.34
C LEU A 13 -4.59 12.72 -0.21
N THR A 14 -4.28 13.76 0.56
CA THR A 14 -3.38 13.68 1.71
C THR A 14 -4.11 13.29 2.99
N ARG A 15 -3.37 12.73 3.94
CA ARG A 15 -3.81 12.31 5.27
C ARG A 15 -4.56 13.40 6.05
N ASP A 16 -4.13 14.65 5.90
CA ASP A 16 -4.75 15.78 6.60
C ASP A 16 -5.99 16.32 5.87
N GLY A 17 -6.43 15.65 4.79
CA GLY A 17 -7.68 15.96 4.09
C GLY A 17 -7.59 17.20 3.19
N PHE A 18 -6.42 17.41 2.59
CA PHE A 18 -6.26 18.32 1.46
C PHE A 18 -5.76 17.58 0.23
N ARG A 19 -5.84 18.23 -0.92
CA ARG A 19 -5.44 17.67 -2.22
C ARG A 19 -4.36 18.52 -2.89
N ILE A 20 -3.40 17.85 -3.53
CA ILE A 20 -2.29 18.44 -4.28
C ILE A 20 -2.20 17.74 -5.64
N PRO A 21 -1.95 18.45 -6.76
CA PRO A 21 -1.68 17.84 -8.06
C PRO A 21 -0.42 16.96 -8.04
N ILE A 22 -0.46 15.77 -8.63
CA ILE A 22 0.59 14.75 -8.52
C ILE A 22 1.99 15.28 -8.88
N LYS A 23 2.10 16.16 -9.88
CA LYS A 23 3.38 16.77 -10.30
C LYS A 23 4.11 17.54 -9.19
N GLU A 24 3.39 18.06 -8.21
CA GLU A 24 3.94 18.92 -7.15
C GLU A 24 4.56 18.12 -5.99
N PHE A 25 4.41 16.80 -5.96
CA PHE A 25 5.04 15.95 -4.95
C PHE A 25 6.54 15.72 -5.21
N GLU A 26 7.10 16.16 -6.34
CA GLU A 26 8.52 15.95 -6.71
C GLU A 26 9.51 16.43 -5.62
N ASN A 27 9.10 17.40 -4.79
CA ASN A 27 9.89 17.89 -3.65
C ASN A 27 9.07 18.00 -2.34
N ARG A 28 7.83 17.48 -2.27
CA ARG A 28 6.97 17.61 -1.07
C ARG A 28 6.87 16.29 -0.30
N LYS A 29 7.18 16.33 0.99
CA LYS A 29 6.94 15.22 1.93
C LYS A 29 5.57 15.38 2.57
N THR A 30 4.65 14.47 2.31
CA THR A 30 3.31 14.49 2.91
C THR A 30 2.70 13.10 2.89
N SER A 31 2.10 12.68 4.00
CA SER A 31 1.41 11.39 4.08
C SER A 31 0.16 11.38 3.21
N LEU A 32 -0.02 10.34 2.41
CA LEU A 32 -1.16 10.08 1.55
C LEU A 32 -2.22 9.23 2.28
N VAL A 33 -3.46 9.26 1.80
CA VAL A 33 -4.49 8.28 2.19
C VAL A 33 -4.25 6.96 1.45
N SER A 34 -4.33 5.84 2.16
CA SER A 34 -4.24 4.48 1.59
C SER A 34 -5.19 3.52 2.32
N PHE A 35 -5.22 2.24 1.93
CA PHE A 35 -6.09 1.24 2.57
C PHE A 35 -5.35 -0.08 2.84
N GLU A 36 -5.59 -0.64 4.03
CA GLU A 36 -5.34 -2.05 4.31
C GLU A 36 -6.39 -2.89 3.58
N LEU A 37 -6.05 -3.46 2.43
CA LEU A 37 -7.02 -4.04 1.51
C LEU A 37 -7.62 -5.35 2.05
N ASN A 38 -6.82 -6.12 2.76
CA ASN A 38 -7.20 -7.41 3.37
C ASN A 38 -8.01 -7.21 4.67
N ASP A 39 -7.64 -6.20 5.45
CA ASP A 39 -8.22 -5.92 6.77
C ASP A 39 -9.40 -4.93 6.68
N HIS A 40 -9.58 -4.29 5.51
CA HIS A 40 -10.61 -3.29 5.16
C HIS A 40 -10.61 -2.06 6.06
N ILE A 41 -9.44 -1.44 6.21
CA ILE A 41 -9.20 -0.33 7.12
C ILE A 41 -8.59 0.88 6.38
N PRO A 42 -9.08 2.11 6.61
CA PRO A 42 -8.39 3.33 6.18
C PRO A 42 -7.01 3.42 6.83
N SER A 43 -6.01 3.69 6.02
CA SER A 43 -4.59 3.68 6.35
C SER A 43 -3.91 4.93 5.81
N GLN A 44 -2.58 4.98 5.91
CA GLN A 44 -1.76 6.06 5.40
C GLN A 44 -0.51 5.49 4.71
N SER A 45 0.03 6.23 3.74
CA SER A 45 1.33 5.97 3.12
C SER A 45 2.19 7.23 3.14
N GLU A 46 3.51 7.09 3.07
CA GLU A 46 4.45 8.17 2.75
C GLU A 46 4.95 7.98 1.29
N ILE A 47 5.83 8.84 0.78
CA ILE A 47 6.36 8.76 -0.60
C ILE A 47 7.86 8.41 -0.56
N VAL A 48 8.18 7.20 -1.02
CA VAL A 48 9.51 6.58 -0.99
C VAL A 48 10.31 6.92 -2.25
N LEU A 49 9.67 6.94 -3.42
CA LEU A 49 10.25 7.25 -4.74
C LEU A 49 9.20 7.89 -5.65
N PHE A 50 9.56 9.01 -6.29
CA PHE A 50 8.74 9.76 -7.24
C PHE A 50 9.27 9.57 -8.67
N PHE A 51 8.38 9.43 -9.66
CA PHE A 51 8.74 9.20 -11.06
C PHE A 51 7.91 10.06 -12.02
N LYS A 52 8.45 10.35 -13.21
CA LYS A 52 7.70 10.94 -14.34
C LYS A 52 8.19 10.42 -15.71
N ARG A 53 7.26 10.25 -16.65
CA ARG A 53 7.52 9.87 -18.06
C ARG A 53 6.56 10.63 -19.00
N PRO A 54 6.91 10.90 -20.27
CA PRO A 54 5.95 11.44 -21.23
C PRO A 54 4.87 10.40 -21.58
N GLU A 55 3.69 10.87 -22.00
CA GLU A 55 2.59 10.05 -22.52
C GLU A 55 1.79 10.82 -23.59
N LYS A 56 1.18 10.08 -24.54
CA LYS A 56 0.45 10.66 -25.68
C LYS A 56 -1.07 10.52 -25.62
N GLU A 57 -1.57 9.63 -24.76
CA GLU A 57 -3.00 9.37 -24.59
C GLU A 57 -3.28 8.97 -23.15
N LEU A 58 -4.42 9.44 -22.63
CA LEU A 58 -4.96 8.99 -21.36
C LEU A 58 -6.28 8.27 -21.60
N ILE A 59 -6.67 7.41 -20.67
CA ILE A 59 -8.07 7.03 -20.53
C ILE A 59 -8.68 7.87 -19.43
N GLU A 60 -9.84 8.43 -19.74
CA GLU A 60 -10.78 8.98 -18.78
C GLU A 60 -11.91 7.97 -18.54
N ILE A 61 -12.26 7.73 -17.27
CA ILE A 61 -13.51 7.08 -16.89
C ILE A 61 -14.37 8.02 -16.04
N GLU A 62 -15.69 7.95 -16.18
CA GLU A 62 -16.67 8.61 -15.31
C GLU A 62 -17.51 7.55 -14.58
N THR A 63 -17.73 7.68 -13.27
CA THR A 63 -18.57 6.78 -12.46
C THR A 63 -20.02 7.25 -12.32
N GLU A 64 -20.91 6.41 -11.78
CA GLU A 64 -22.34 6.71 -11.63
C GLU A 64 -22.64 7.91 -10.70
N SER A 65 -21.75 8.24 -9.75
CA SER A 65 -21.76 9.50 -8.99
C SER A 65 -21.25 10.72 -9.77
N GLY A 66 -20.53 10.50 -10.87
CA GLY A 66 -19.84 11.53 -11.65
C GLY A 66 -18.38 11.78 -11.26
N LYS A 67 -17.72 10.86 -10.54
CA LYS A 67 -16.29 10.96 -10.28
C LYS A 67 -15.48 10.56 -11.51
N VAL A 68 -14.38 11.27 -11.75
CA VAL A 68 -13.56 11.14 -12.96
C VAL A 68 -12.10 10.95 -12.58
N ILE A 69 -11.48 9.91 -13.15
CA ILE A 69 -10.03 9.77 -13.19
C ILE A 69 -9.57 9.72 -14.65
N ARG A 70 -8.54 10.52 -14.93
CA ARG A 70 -7.69 10.40 -16.11
C ARG A 70 -6.40 9.75 -15.67
N ALA A 71 -5.91 8.78 -16.42
CA ALA A 71 -4.62 8.15 -16.16
C ALA A 71 -4.01 7.67 -17.47
N SER A 72 -2.73 7.28 -17.46
CA SER A 72 -2.25 6.44 -18.54
C SER A 72 -3.20 5.24 -18.66
N ARG A 73 -3.37 4.74 -19.87
CA ARG A 73 -4.01 3.44 -20.16
C ARG A 73 -3.63 2.34 -19.16
N ASP A 74 -2.45 2.48 -18.55
CA ASP A 74 -1.75 1.50 -17.75
C ASP A 74 -1.69 1.81 -16.23
N HIS A 75 -2.64 2.58 -15.71
CA HIS A 75 -2.74 2.82 -14.26
C HIS A 75 -3.76 1.90 -13.57
N PRO A 76 -3.35 1.04 -12.61
CA PRO A 76 -4.25 0.17 -11.83
C PRO A 76 -5.35 0.95 -11.11
N LEU A 77 -6.55 0.39 -11.02
CA LEU A 77 -7.63 0.87 -10.16
C LEU A 77 -8.18 -0.32 -9.36
N LEU A 78 -8.53 -0.12 -8.09
CA LEU A 78 -9.13 -1.19 -7.29
C LEU A 78 -10.57 -1.48 -7.75
N THR A 79 -10.90 -2.75 -7.93
CA THR A 79 -12.23 -3.27 -8.28
C THR A 79 -12.64 -4.37 -7.30
N PRO A 80 -13.90 -4.88 -7.31
CA PRO A 80 -14.30 -6.04 -6.51
C PRO A 80 -13.47 -7.31 -6.77
N SER A 81 -12.72 -7.36 -7.88
CA SER A 81 -11.84 -8.47 -8.26
C SER A 81 -10.34 -8.14 -8.09
N GLY A 82 -10.01 -7.15 -7.26
CA GLY A 82 -8.63 -6.67 -7.01
C GLY A 82 -8.22 -5.54 -7.95
N MET A 83 -6.91 -5.32 -8.09
CA MET A 83 -6.39 -4.27 -8.98
C MET A 83 -6.67 -4.63 -10.45
N ILE A 84 -7.34 -3.73 -11.14
CA ILE A 84 -7.60 -3.79 -12.58
C ILE A 84 -7.39 -2.39 -13.15
N ASP A 85 -6.44 -2.29 -14.05
CA ASP A 85 -6.00 -1.01 -14.60
C ASP A 85 -7.04 -0.41 -15.56
N ILE A 86 -7.02 0.92 -15.65
CA ILE A 86 -8.09 1.75 -16.22
C ILE A 86 -8.51 1.35 -17.65
N GLU A 87 -7.59 0.76 -18.42
CA GLU A 87 -7.88 0.26 -19.75
C GLU A 87 -8.72 -1.04 -19.75
N LYS A 88 -8.68 -1.96 -18.77
CA LYS A 88 -9.64 -3.10 -18.75
C LYS A 88 -11.07 -2.69 -18.42
N ILE A 89 -11.23 -1.72 -17.52
CA ILE A 89 -12.51 -1.38 -16.90
C ILE A 89 -13.44 -0.80 -17.95
N GLU A 90 -14.53 -1.48 -18.29
CA GLU A 90 -15.52 -1.02 -19.26
C GLU A 90 -16.73 -0.34 -18.61
N SER A 91 -17.56 0.32 -19.42
CA SER A 91 -18.82 0.91 -18.94
C SER A 91 -19.75 -0.20 -18.42
N GLY A 92 -20.01 -0.20 -17.12
CA GLY A 92 -20.73 -1.25 -16.39
C GLY A 92 -19.87 -1.99 -15.34
N ASP A 93 -18.53 -1.99 -15.49
CA ASP A 93 -17.62 -2.51 -14.47
C ASP A 93 -17.59 -1.62 -13.22
N ARG A 94 -17.13 -2.18 -12.09
CA ARG A 94 -17.12 -1.50 -10.79
C ARG A 94 -15.73 -1.18 -10.27
N VAL A 95 -15.55 0.06 -9.81
CA VAL A 95 -14.30 0.65 -9.34
C VAL A 95 -14.46 1.26 -7.95
N ALA A 96 -13.43 1.16 -7.10
CA ALA A 96 -13.42 1.73 -5.77
C ALA A 96 -13.25 3.24 -5.84
N VAL A 97 -14.23 3.98 -5.31
CA VAL A 97 -14.21 5.44 -5.20
C VAL A 97 -14.30 5.83 -3.73
N PHE A 98 -13.27 6.55 -3.25
CA PHE A 98 -13.27 7.14 -1.92
C PHE A 98 -13.79 8.59 -1.97
N HIS A 99 -15.09 8.80 -1.77
CA HIS A 99 -15.81 10.05 -2.09
C HIS A 99 -15.42 11.33 -1.32
N PHE A 100 -14.43 11.30 -0.44
CA PHE A 100 -13.95 12.46 0.29
C PHE A 100 -13.04 13.27 -0.63
N ASP A 101 -13.37 14.54 -0.82
CA ASP A 101 -12.65 15.44 -1.71
C ASP A 101 -11.54 16.19 -0.96
N GLY A 102 -11.78 16.50 0.32
CA GLY A 102 -10.97 17.46 1.07
C GLY A 102 -11.12 18.87 0.51
N VAL A 103 -10.04 19.65 0.58
CA VAL A 103 -9.91 20.98 -0.05
C VAL A 103 -8.56 21.12 -0.74
N GLU A 104 -8.42 22.07 -1.67
CA GLU A 104 -7.10 22.43 -2.19
C GLU A 104 -6.11 22.79 -1.07
N PHE A 105 -4.85 22.41 -1.27
CA PHE A 105 -3.74 22.93 -0.50
C PHE A 105 -3.55 24.42 -0.76
N GLU A 106 -3.26 25.17 0.30
CA GLU A 106 -3.03 26.61 0.27
C GLU A 106 -1.76 26.86 1.09
N GLU A 107 -0.69 27.26 0.42
CA GLU A 107 0.63 27.44 1.04
C GLU A 107 0.74 28.82 1.70
N ARG A 108 1.21 28.86 2.94
CA ARG A 108 1.34 30.09 3.71
C ARG A 108 2.38 29.95 4.81
N ASN A 109 3.20 30.99 5.01
CA ASN A 109 4.41 30.89 5.84
C ASN A 109 4.37 31.74 7.14
N ASP A 110 3.31 32.51 7.38
CA ASP A 110 3.24 33.42 8.54
C ASP A 110 3.48 32.70 9.87
N VAL A 111 4.13 33.40 10.81
CA VAL A 111 4.37 32.93 12.17
C VAL A 111 3.07 33.01 12.98
N ILE A 112 2.64 31.85 13.48
CA ILE A 112 1.52 31.64 14.41
C ILE A 112 1.97 31.87 15.85
N LEU A 113 3.18 31.41 16.19
CA LEU A 113 3.71 31.43 17.56
C LEU A 113 5.23 31.60 17.57
N LYS A 114 5.73 32.62 18.26
CA LYS A 114 7.15 32.90 18.49
C LYS A 114 7.65 32.16 19.73
N GLU A 115 8.96 32.17 19.94
CA GLU A 115 9.56 31.60 21.14
C GLU A 115 9.10 32.29 22.44
N ASP A 116 8.89 33.60 22.39
CA ASP A 116 8.52 34.38 23.57
C ASP A 116 7.06 34.22 24.02
N ASP A 117 6.20 33.72 23.13
CA ASP A 117 4.80 33.44 23.42
C ASP A 117 4.62 32.19 24.31
N VAL A 118 5.70 31.45 24.61
CA VAL A 118 5.69 30.32 25.57
C VAL A 118 6.68 30.51 26.73
N PRO A 119 6.41 29.90 27.90
CA PRO A 119 7.34 29.90 29.02
C PRO A 119 8.71 29.30 28.66
N GLU A 120 9.79 29.98 29.07
CA GLU A 120 11.19 29.58 28.84
C GLU A 120 11.45 28.09 29.08
N SER A 121 10.91 27.57 30.21
CA SER A 121 11.01 26.16 30.63
C SER A 121 10.52 25.09 29.64
N VAL A 122 9.84 25.47 28.55
CA VAL A 122 9.38 24.55 27.49
C VAL A 122 9.91 24.89 26.09
N ARG A 123 10.55 26.05 25.88
CA ARG A 123 11.02 26.51 24.56
C ARG A 123 11.90 25.47 23.88
N GLU A 124 12.92 25.00 24.59
CA GLU A 124 13.90 24.03 24.07
C GLU A 124 13.30 22.66 23.71
N GLU A 125 12.25 22.19 24.40
CA GLU A 125 11.57 20.95 24.00
C GLU A 125 10.76 21.17 22.71
N LEU A 126 10.11 22.33 22.57
CA LEU A 126 9.30 22.65 21.39
C LEU A 126 10.17 22.91 20.15
N LYS A 127 11.31 23.62 20.28
CA LYS A 127 12.30 23.76 19.19
C LYS A 127 12.79 22.39 18.71
N LYS A 128 13.17 21.49 19.62
CA LYS A 128 13.65 20.13 19.31
C LYS A 128 12.59 19.20 18.71
N ARG A 129 11.33 19.65 18.62
CA ARG A 129 10.22 18.96 17.92
C ARG A 129 9.83 19.65 16.61
N GLY A 130 10.47 20.77 16.26
CA GLY A 130 10.10 21.61 15.13
C GLY A 130 8.75 22.30 15.35
N LEU A 131 8.46 22.74 16.58
CA LEU A 131 7.19 23.38 16.97
C LEU A 131 7.34 24.84 17.38
N LEU A 132 8.56 25.40 17.34
CA LEU A 132 8.85 26.82 17.52
C LEU A 132 10.02 27.26 16.60
N PRO A 133 9.92 28.44 15.96
CA PRO A 133 8.69 29.21 15.76
C PRO A 133 7.66 28.38 14.98
N LEU A 134 6.38 28.48 15.35
CA LEU A 134 5.31 27.77 14.65
C LEU A 134 4.80 28.64 13.50
N THR A 135 4.70 28.07 12.30
CA THR A 135 4.19 28.73 11.08
C THR A 135 3.02 27.97 10.48
N TYR A 136 2.26 28.61 9.58
CA TYR A 136 1.25 27.92 8.76
C TYR A 136 1.85 26.86 7.80
N SER A 137 3.16 26.93 7.51
CA SER A 137 3.89 25.99 6.67
C SER A 137 4.47 24.78 7.41
N ASN A 138 4.26 24.73 8.73
CA ASN A 138 4.77 23.64 9.55
C ASN A 138 4.01 22.33 9.24
N GLU A 139 4.73 21.25 8.92
CA GLU A 139 4.16 19.93 8.58
C GLU A 139 3.17 19.38 9.63
N LYS A 140 3.20 19.90 10.86
CA LYS A 140 2.40 19.45 12.00
C LYS A 140 1.16 20.30 12.27
N ILE A 141 0.97 21.42 11.55
CA ILE A 141 -0.12 22.37 11.87
C ILE A 141 -1.52 21.79 11.63
N GLY A 142 -1.69 20.92 10.62
CA GLY A 142 -2.93 20.19 10.39
C GLY A 142 -3.31 19.30 11.58
N ILE A 143 -2.34 18.56 12.11
CA ILE A 143 -2.48 17.76 13.33
C ILE A 143 -2.82 18.65 14.54
N ILE A 144 -2.10 19.76 14.74
CA ILE A 144 -2.34 20.68 15.86
C ILE A 144 -3.77 21.23 15.81
N ALA A 145 -4.22 21.71 14.64
CA ALA A 145 -5.57 22.22 14.45
C ALA A 145 -6.64 21.14 14.72
N ARG A 146 -6.44 19.93 14.20
CA ARG A 146 -7.34 18.78 14.39
C ARG A 146 -7.47 18.35 15.85
N VAL A 147 -6.34 18.24 16.55
CA VAL A 147 -6.29 17.96 18.00
C VAL A 147 -6.94 19.10 18.80
N PHE A 148 -6.68 20.36 18.46
CA PHE A 148 -7.28 21.52 19.13
C PHE A 148 -8.81 21.50 18.98
N GLY A 149 -9.33 21.28 17.77
CA GLY A 149 -10.75 21.19 17.49
C GLY A 149 -11.45 20.08 18.28
N TYR A 150 -10.89 18.86 18.30
CA TYR A 150 -11.47 17.76 19.08
C TYR A 150 -11.42 18.02 20.59
N ILE A 151 -10.29 18.54 21.10
CA ILE A 151 -10.18 18.88 22.52
C ILE A 151 -11.24 19.90 22.92
N LEU A 152 -11.62 20.87 22.08
CA LEU A 152 -12.66 21.86 22.44
C LEU A 152 -14.03 21.23 22.77
N GLY A 153 -14.36 20.06 22.19
CA GLY A 153 -15.48 19.22 22.60
C GLY A 153 -15.09 18.24 23.71
N ASP A 154 -14.83 16.98 23.33
CA ASP A 154 -14.58 15.84 24.22
C ASP A 154 -13.19 15.84 24.93
N GLY A 155 -12.78 16.97 25.52
CA GLY A 155 -11.54 17.07 26.28
C GLY A 155 -11.46 18.25 27.26
N TYR A 156 -10.38 18.31 28.04
CA TYR A 156 -10.13 19.37 29.04
C TYR A 156 -8.64 19.54 29.34
N ILE A 157 -8.22 20.74 29.73
CA ILE A 157 -6.88 21.00 30.31
C ILE A 157 -7.07 21.43 31.75
N TYR A 158 -6.39 20.78 32.70
CA TYR A 158 -6.43 21.15 34.11
C TYR A 158 -5.03 21.36 34.69
N LEU A 159 -4.95 22.22 35.71
CA LEU A 159 -3.76 22.44 36.50
C LEU A 159 -3.72 21.42 37.64
N LEU A 160 -2.61 20.69 37.75
CA LEU A 160 -2.30 19.81 38.88
C LEU A 160 -1.18 20.43 39.72
N GLU A 161 -1.40 20.53 41.03
CA GLU A 161 -0.44 21.08 41.99
C GLU A 161 0.02 20.00 42.98
N GLU A 162 1.33 19.71 43.00
CA GLU A 162 1.89 18.61 43.79
C GLU A 162 2.89 19.11 44.84
N LYS A 163 2.68 18.74 46.11
CA LYS A 163 3.69 18.94 47.16
C LYS A 163 4.86 17.97 46.94
N ARG A 164 6.06 18.48 46.69
CA ARG A 164 7.30 17.69 46.72
C ARG A 164 7.76 17.53 48.17
N LYS A 165 8.12 16.30 48.59
CA LYS A 165 8.84 16.09 49.86
C LYS A 165 10.05 17.04 49.91
N GLY A 166 10.21 17.77 51.01
CA GLY A 166 11.34 18.66 51.25
C GLY A 166 11.36 20.02 50.53
N ARG A 167 10.26 20.47 49.88
CA ARG A 167 10.19 21.83 49.31
C ARG A 167 8.90 22.57 49.70
N LYS A 168 9.01 23.86 50.03
CA LYS A 168 7.86 24.74 50.33
C LYS A 168 6.99 25.05 49.10
N SER A 169 7.57 25.03 47.89
CA SER A 169 6.87 25.34 46.64
C SER A 169 6.14 24.12 46.05
N LEU A 170 4.87 24.32 45.67
CA LEU A 170 4.09 23.37 44.89
C LEU A 170 4.65 23.23 43.47
N ARG A 171 4.75 22.01 42.96
CA ARG A 171 5.00 21.76 41.53
C ARG A 171 3.67 21.90 40.79
N LYS A 172 3.52 22.99 40.02
CA LYS A 172 2.42 23.16 39.07
C LYS A 172 2.73 22.44 37.76
N ARG A 173 1.78 21.71 37.19
CA ARG A 173 1.85 21.14 35.82
C ARG A 173 0.46 21.07 35.19
N TYR A 174 0.37 21.37 33.90
CA TYR A 174 -0.87 21.17 33.14
C TYR A 174 -0.97 19.73 32.62
N ILE A 175 -2.19 19.19 32.63
CA ILE A 175 -2.52 17.86 32.10
C ILE A 175 -3.75 18.00 31.20
N ILE A 176 -3.67 17.37 30.02
CA ILE A 176 -4.80 17.26 29.09
C ILE A 176 -5.51 15.92 29.34
N GLY A 177 -6.83 15.93 29.51
CA GLY A 177 -7.69 14.76 29.38
C GLY A 177 -8.45 14.80 28.06
N ILE A 178 -8.61 13.66 27.40
CA ILE A 178 -9.42 13.50 26.18
C ILE A 178 -10.23 12.22 26.32
N SER A 179 -11.53 12.28 26.03
CA SER A 179 -12.47 11.16 26.13
C SER A 179 -13.04 10.77 24.77
N SER A 180 -13.50 9.52 24.64
CA SER A 180 -14.34 9.07 23.52
C SER A 180 -15.15 7.85 23.94
N LYS A 181 -16.16 7.51 23.15
CA LYS A 181 -16.87 6.23 23.25
C LYS A 181 -16.09 5.07 22.60
N SER A 182 -15.13 5.38 21.73
CA SER A 182 -14.33 4.41 20.97
C SER A 182 -12.86 4.42 21.41
N LYS A 183 -12.31 3.24 21.69
CA LYS A 183 -10.88 3.08 22.01
C LYS A 183 -10.00 3.38 20.79
N ARG A 184 -10.46 2.99 19.60
CA ARG A 184 -9.79 3.21 18.31
C ARG A 184 -9.68 4.68 17.94
N ASP A 185 -10.69 5.48 18.28
CA ASP A 185 -10.66 6.93 18.06
C ASP A 185 -9.58 7.59 18.94
N LEU A 186 -9.45 7.15 20.19
CA LEU A 186 -8.38 7.59 21.10
C LEU A 186 -6.99 7.09 20.69
N GLU A 187 -6.91 5.95 19.98
CA GLU A 187 -5.67 5.45 19.38
C GLU A 187 -5.24 6.30 18.17
N GLU A 188 -6.18 6.76 17.32
CA GLU A 188 -5.92 7.72 16.23
C GLU A 188 -5.37 9.05 16.79
N ILE A 189 -6.01 9.60 17.84
CA ILE A 189 -5.50 10.77 18.58
C ILE A 189 -4.11 10.47 19.17
N SER A 190 -3.91 9.29 19.76
CA SER A 190 -2.63 8.89 20.38
C SER A 190 -1.51 8.58 19.38
N GLU A 191 -1.82 8.47 18.09
CA GLU A 191 -0.86 8.46 16.97
C GLU A 191 -0.52 9.89 16.55
N ASP A 192 -1.50 10.79 16.45
CA ASP A 192 -1.28 12.19 16.10
C ASP A 192 -0.47 12.96 17.17
N ILE A 193 -0.81 12.83 18.45
CA ILE A 193 -0.02 13.36 19.59
C ILE A 193 1.44 12.87 19.56
N ARG A 194 1.67 11.72 18.94
CA ARG A 194 2.97 11.04 18.78
C ARG A 194 3.68 11.48 17.50
N ARG A 195 2.97 11.83 16.42
CA ARG A 195 3.53 12.57 15.27
C ARG A 195 3.97 13.99 15.68
N LEU A 196 3.29 14.62 16.64
CA LEU A 196 3.76 15.85 17.32
C LEU A 196 4.99 15.65 18.23
N GLY A 197 5.52 14.43 18.35
CA GLY A 197 6.69 14.11 19.17
C GLY A 197 6.41 13.85 20.66
N PHE A 198 5.15 13.90 21.10
CA PHE A 198 4.74 13.65 22.49
C PHE A 198 4.25 12.22 22.71
N LYS A 199 3.60 11.97 23.86
CA LYS A 199 3.07 10.66 24.26
C LYS A 199 1.81 10.83 25.12
N ALA A 200 0.71 10.25 24.65
CA ALA A 200 -0.48 10.00 25.48
C ALA A 200 -0.26 8.79 26.40
N SER A 201 -1.09 8.65 27.43
CA SER A 201 -1.21 7.41 28.20
C SER A 201 -1.70 6.24 27.34
N ARG A 202 -1.74 5.03 27.90
CA ARG A 202 -2.67 4.01 27.40
C ARG A 202 -4.10 4.53 27.44
N VAL A 203 -4.98 3.98 26.62
CA VAL A 203 -6.43 4.14 26.81
C VAL A 203 -6.80 3.52 28.15
N TYR A 204 -7.55 4.27 28.96
CA TYR A 204 -8.22 3.76 30.15
C TYR A 204 -9.70 3.59 29.83
N THR A 205 -10.31 2.56 30.41
CA THR A 205 -11.72 2.22 30.26
C THR A 205 -12.38 2.21 31.63
N ARG A 206 -13.62 2.67 31.72
CA ARG A 206 -14.52 2.47 32.87
C ARG A 206 -15.91 2.08 32.37
N GLU A 207 -16.48 1.04 32.96
CA GLU A 207 -17.92 0.79 32.85
C GLU A 207 -18.68 1.62 33.91
N LYS A 208 -19.85 2.13 33.50
CA LYS A 208 -20.76 2.90 34.34
C LYS A 208 -22.20 2.50 34.03
N GLU A 209 -22.94 2.11 35.05
CA GLU A 209 -24.40 1.99 34.95
C GLU A 209 -25.03 3.38 35.02
N VAL A 210 -25.90 3.68 34.05
CA VAL A 210 -26.53 4.98 33.82
C VAL A 210 -28.03 4.77 33.77
N LYS A 211 -28.74 5.27 34.79
CA LYS A 211 -30.21 5.29 34.81
C LYS A 211 -30.73 6.40 33.92
N ILE A 212 -31.13 6.05 32.70
CA ILE A 212 -31.73 6.96 31.73
C ILE A 212 -33.22 7.06 32.06
N LYS A 213 -33.65 8.20 32.59
CA LYS A 213 -35.07 8.53 32.74
C LYS A 213 -35.55 9.25 31.48
N ASN A 214 -36.60 8.73 30.85
CA ASN A 214 -37.34 9.38 29.76
C ASN A 214 -38.85 9.33 30.07
N ASP A 215 -39.68 9.80 29.12
CA ASP A 215 -41.13 9.89 29.29
C ASP A 215 -41.84 8.52 29.35
N TYR A 216 -41.11 7.42 29.10
CA TYR A 216 -41.59 6.04 29.10
C TYR A 216 -41.06 5.21 30.29
N GLY A 217 -40.17 5.74 31.14
CA GLY A 217 -39.66 5.04 32.31
C GLY A 217 -38.23 5.39 32.75
N ILE A 218 -37.68 4.55 33.62
CA ILE A 218 -36.26 4.57 34.01
C ILE A 218 -35.62 3.29 33.48
N PHE A 219 -34.59 3.43 32.67
CA PHE A 219 -33.87 2.34 32.02
C PHE A 219 -32.43 2.27 32.52
N ASP A 220 -32.01 1.11 33.01
CA ASP A 220 -30.61 0.85 33.37
C ASP A 220 -29.80 0.55 32.09
N ALA A 221 -28.93 1.48 31.71
CA ALA A 221 -28.05 1.34 30.55
C ALA A 221 -26.58 1.25 30.99
N LYS A 222 -25.84 0.25 30.51
CA LYS A 222 -24.38 0.19 30.69
C LYS A 222 -23.69 1.06 29.65
N SER A 223 -22.88 2.01 30.10
CA SER A 223 -22.05 2.88 29.26
C SER A 223 -20.57 2.57 29.53
N GLU A 224 -19.81 2.35 28.47
CA GLU A 224 -18.35 2.37 28.53
C GLU A 224 -17.86 3.82 28.33
N GLU A 225 -16.97 4.28 29.21
CA GLU A 225 -16.30 5.57 29.14
C GLU A 225 -14.80 5.32 28.92
N ASN A 226 -14.25 5.80 27.81
CA ASN A 226 -12.82 5.68 27.50
C ASN A 226 -12.13 7.03 27.51
N TRP A 227 -10.89 7.09 28.02
CA TRP A 227 -10.09 8.31 28.02
C TRP A 227 -8.59 8.05 27.94
N ILE A 228 -7.88 9.08 27.49
CA ILE A 228 -6.41 9.20 27.55
C ILE A 228 -6.04 10.45 28.36
N LYS A 229 -4.81 10.46 28.88
CA LYS A 229 -4.20 11.65 29.51
C LYS A 229 -2.86 11.96 28.86
N ILE A 230 -2.63 13.23 28.53
CA ILE A 230 -1.36 13.72 27.99
C ILE A 230 -0.65 14.51 29.08
N ASN A 231 0.43 13.93 29.59
CA ASN A 231 1.24 14.47 30.68
C ASN A 231 2.55 15.07 30.13
N SER A 232 2.43 16.01 29.19
CA SER A 232 3.56 16.81 28.70
C SER A 232 3.33 18.27 29.03
N ASN A 233 4.27 18.86 29.78
CA ASN A 233 4.22 20.28 30.12
C ASN A 233 4.42 21.14 28.86
N ALA A 234 5.34 20.74 27.97
CA ALA A 234 5.57 21.44 26.70
C ALA A 234 4.35 21.44 25.79
N PHE A 235 3.70 20.28 25.59
CA PHE A 235 2.50 20.21 24.74
C PHE A 235 1.32 20.99 25.33
N SER A 236 1.13 20.92 26.66
CA SER A 236 0.04 21.65 27.31
C SER A 236 0.26 23.17 27.22
N ASN A 237 1.48 23.66 27.44
CA ASN A 237 1.80 25.09 27.29
C ASN A 237 1.74 25.55 25.82
N LEU A 238 2.09 24.70 24.84
CA LEU A 238 1.89 24.98 23.42
C LEU A 238 0.40 25.22 23.12
N LEU A 239 -0.50 24.33 23.54
CA LEU A 239 -1.94 24.51 23.30
C LEU A 239 -2.49 25.75 24.02
N ILE A 240 -2.05 26.02 25.26
CA ILE A 240 -2.45 27.20 26.03
C ILE A 240 -2.03 28.50 25.31
N ALA A 241 -0.78 28.57 24.83
CA ALA A 241 -0.29 29.72 24.06
C ALA A 241 -1.00 29.88 22.71
N LEU A 242 -1.43 28.77 22.10
CA LEU A 242 -2.33 28.76 20.93
C LEU A 242 -3.80 29.07 21.26
N GLY A 243 -4.12 29.44 22.52
CA GLY A 243 -5.45 29.90 22.95
C GLY A 243 -6.39 28.83 23.49
N MET A 244 -5.91 27.63 23.84
CA MET A 244 -6.75 26.58 24.43
C MET A 244 -7.15 26.94 25.87
N PRO A 245 -8.46 27.01 26.20
CA PRO A 245 -8.90 27.33 27.56
C PRO A 245 -8.48 26.28 28.60
N ILE A 246 -8.12 26.79 29.79
CA ILE A 246 -7.77 26.01 30.98
C ILE A 246 -9.00 25.93 31.89
N GLY A 247 -9.28 24.75 32.44
CA GLY A 247 -10.40 24.52 33.34
C GLY A 247 -11.70 24.22 32.59
N ASP A 248 -12.81 24.79 33.08
CA ASP A 248 -14.15 24.50 32.57
C ASP A 248 -14.49 25.33 31.33
N LYS A 249 -14.62 24.65 30.19
CA LYS A 249 -14.94 25.25 28.89
C LYS A 249 -16.35 25.81 28.80
N THR A 250 -17.27 25.36 29.65
CA THR A 250 -18.62 25.93 29.73
C THR A 250 -18.58 27.41 30.15
N SER A 251 -17.46 27.87 30.74
CA SER A 251 -17.27 29.27 31.17
C SER A 251 -16.49 30.15 30.18
N ASN A 252 -15.67 29.57 29.29
CA ASN A 252 -14.63 30.29 28.54
C ASN A 252 -14.23 29.60 27.22
N ILE A 253 -15.20 29.28 26.35
CA ILE A 253 -14.91 28.74 25.00
C ILE A 253 -14.59 29.88 24.01
N SER A 254 -13.63 29.70 23.12
CA SER A 254 -13.34 30.65 22.03
C SER A 254 -12.67 29.97 20.84
N ILE A 255 -12.53 30.69 19.73
CA ILE A 255 -11.75 30.27 18.56
C ILE A 255 -10.52 31.18 18.47
N PRO A 256 -9.29 30.64 18.48
CA PRO A 256 -8.09 31.46 18.48
C PRO A 256 -7.85 32.10 17.11
N LYS A 257 -7.24 33.29 17.10
CA LYS A 257 -7.13 34.10 15.88
C LYS A 257 -6.42 33.38 14.73
N TRP A 258 -5.41 32.57 15.05
CA TRP A 258 -4.67 31.79 14.06
C TRP A 258 -5.52 30.74 13.34
N ILE A 259 -6.61 30.22 13.94
CA ILE A 259 -7.59 29.36 13.24
C ILE A 259 -8.51 30.21 12.36
N GLU A 260 -9.06 31.32 12.87
CA GLU A 260 -9.94 32.20 12.09
C GLU A 260 -9.28 32.74 10.81
N THR A 261 -7.96 32.94 10.83
CA THR A 261 -7.19 33.46 9.69
C THR A 261 -6.41 32.38 8.94
N ALA A 262 -6.53 31.09 9.31
CA ALA A 262 -5.76 30.03 8.67
C ALA A 262 -6.21 29.75 7.22
N PRO A 263 -5.29 29.18 6.40
CA PRO A 263 -5.63 28.45 5.19
C PRO A 263 -6.79 27.46 5.33
N LYS A 264 -7.56 27.24 4.25
CA LYS A 264 -8.78 26.41 4.29
C LYS A 264 -8.52 24.98 4.77
N TRP A 265 -7.39 24.37 4.44
CA TRP A 265 -7.06 23.01 4.88
C TRP A 265 -6.78 22.92 6.40
N ILE A 266 -6.32 24.00 7.03
CA ILE A 266 -6.10 24.05 8.49
C ILE A 266 -7.44 24.27 9.21
N LYS A 267 -8.29 25.15 8.68
CA LYS A 267 -9.70 25.30 9.13
C LYS A 267 -10.49 24.00 9.01
N ARG A 268 -10.30 23.27 7.91
CA ARG A 268 -10.89 21.93 7.66
C ARG A 268 -10.53 20.97 8.78
N ASN A 269 -9.25 20.93 9.17
CA ASN A 269 -8.76 20.04 10.23
C ASN A 269 -9.35 20.38 11.60
N PHE A 270 -9.36 21.66 11.97
CA PHE A 270 -10.01 22.13 13.20
C PHE A 270 -11.50 21.76 13.24
N LEU A 271 -12.26 22.03 12.17
CA LEU A 271 -13.68 21.73 12.11
C LEU A 271 -13.93 20.22 12.13
N ALA A 272 -13.20 19.42 11.35
CA ALA A 272 -13.40 17.97 11.32
C ALA A 272 -13.05 17.27 12.65
N GLY A 273 -12.07 17.79 13.40
CA GLY A 273 -11.79 17.36 14.77
C GLY A 273 -12.93 17.72 15.74
N LEU A 274 -13.39 18.98 15.73
CA LEU A 274 -14.55 19.41 16.54
C LEU A 274 -15.82 18.62 16.19
N PHE A 275 -16.03 18.29 14.92
CA PHE A 275 -17.18 17.52 14.44
C PHE A 275 -17.10 16.05 14.85
N GLY A 276 -15.89 15.48 14.99
CA GLY A 276 -15.66 14.14 15.52
C GLY A 276 -16.17 13.94 16.96
N ALA A 277 -16.08 14.99 17.77
CA ALA A 277 -16.70 15.08 19.09
C ALA A 277 -18.19 15.45 19.00
N GLU A 278 -18.52 16.66 18.51
CA GLU A 278 -19.81 17.32 18.81
C GLU A 278 -20.85 17.33 17.68
N LEU A 279 -20.47 17.08 16.42
CA LEU A 279 -21.43 17.14 15.30
C LEU A 279 -22.13 15.79 15.11
N THR A 280 -23.47 15.78 15.17
CA THR A 280 -24.28 14.56 14.96
C THR A 280 -23.94 13.83 13.66
N LYS A 281 -23.79 12.50 13.74
CA LYS A 281 -23.50 11.62 12.58
C LYS A 281 -24.54 11.74 11.46
N PRO A 282 -24.19 11.42 10.20
CA PRO A 282 -25.15 11.35 9.11
C PRO A 282 -26.31 10.39 9.41
N SER A 283 -27.54 10.88 9.28
CA SER A 283 -28.75 10.11 9.53
C SER A 283 -29.92 10.63 8.70
N THR A 284 -30.91 9.77 8.49
CA THR A 284 -32.09 10.00 7.65
C THR A 284 -33.34 10.17 8.51
N ILE A 285 -34.32 10.94 8.03
CA ILE A 285 -35.65 11.01 8.67
C ILE A 285 -36.44 9.72 8.39
N LYS A 286 -37.66 9.59 8.94
CA LYS A 286 -38.52 8.38 8.80
C LYS A 286 -38.76 7.84 7.38
N ASN A 287 -38.40 8.58 6.32
CA ASN A 287 -38.49 8.11 4.94
C ASN A 287 -37.23 7.38 4.43
N GLY A 288 -36.15 7.28 5.22
CA GLY A 288 -34.90 6.61 4.86
C GLY A 288 -34.11 7.26 3.71
N ILE A 289 -34.56 8.39 3.17
CA ILE A 289 -34.06 8.96 1.89
C ILE A 289 -33.67 10.43 2.02
N THR A 290 -34.30 11.18 2.94
CA THR A 290 -33.99 12.59 3.22
C THR A 290 -33.18 12.70 4.51
N PHE A 291 -31.97 13.25 4.43
CA PHE A 291 -31.13 13.44 5.61
C PHE A 291 -31.76 14.40 6.63
N SER A 292 -31.59 14.08 7.91
CA SER A 292 -31.83 15.02 9.01
C SER A 292 -30.82 16.17 8.98
N GLN A 293 -31.17 17.29 9.61
CA GLN A 293 -30.23 18.40 9.81
C GLN A 293 -29.11 18.00 10.78
N PRO A 294 -27.83 18.12 10.39
CA PRO A 294 -26.72 17.97 11.33
C PRO A 294 -26.75 19.09 12.37
N MET A 295 -26.51 18.73 13.63
CA MET A 295 -26.58 19.62 14.78
C MET A 295 -25.24 19.62 15.51
N LEU A 296 -24.63 20.79 15.61
CA LEU A 296 -23.50 21.03 16.50
C LEU A 296 -24.06 21.61 17.79
N THR A 297 -23.87 20.94 18.92
CA THR A 297 -24.39 21.38 20.23
C THR A 297 -23.22 21.62 21.19
N ILE A 298 -23.29 22.66 22.01
CA ILE A 298 -22.32 22.93 23.09
C ILE A 298 -23.06 23.21 24.41
N GLY A 299 -22.43 22.89 25.54
CA GLY A 299 -22.89 23.28 26.88
C GLY A 299 -22.12 24.50 27.39
N ILE A 300 -22.82 25.49 27.96
CA ILE A 300 -22.27 26.77 28.43
C ILE A 300 -22.93 27.15 29.77
N GLU A 301 -22.22 27.82 30.69
CA GLU A 301 -22.84 28.33 31.93
C GLU A 301 -23.93 29.37 31.60
N LYS A 302 -25.05 29.38 32.35
CA LYS A 302 -26.20 30.26 32.03
C LYS A 302 -25.86 31.76 32.00
N ASN A 303 -24.86 32.18 32.78
CA ASN A 303 -24.30 33.55 32.86
C ASN A 303 -23.15 33.81 31.85
N ARG A 304 -22.85 32.86 30.96
CA ARG A 304 -21.80 32.95 29.92
C ARG A 304 -22.34 32.69 28.50
N LYS A 305 -23.66 32.63 28.35
CA LYS A 305 -24.41 32.29 27.13
C LYS A 305 -23.90 33.04 25.88
N GLU A 306 -23.57 34.32 26.04
CA GLU A 306 -23.12 35.22 24.98
C GLU A 306 -21.80 34.75 24.34
N ILE A 307 -20.89 34.20 25.16
CA ILE A 307 -19.60 33.62 24.71
C ILE A 307 -19.86 32.40 23.83
N GLY A 308 -20.80 31.54 24.22
CA GLY A 308 -21.22 30.38 23.44
C GLY A 308 -21.89 30.76 22.11
N ILE A 309 -22.73 31.80 22.10
CA ILE A 309 -23.34 32.34 20.88
C ILE A 309 -22.25 32.88 19.94
N GLU A 310 -21.27 33.61 20.46
CA GLU A 310 -20.15 34.17 19.69
C GLU A 310 -19.24 33.07 19.11
N PHE A 311 -18.96 32.01 19.88
CA PHE A 311 -18.27 30.82 19.37
C PHE A 311 -19.03 30.18 18.19
N LEU A 312 -20.34 29.94 18.34
CA LEU A 312 -21.15 29.33 17.26
C LEU A 312 -21.28 30.24 16.03
N LYS A 313 -21.31 31.58 16.20
CA LYS A 313 -21.23 32.54 15.08
C LYS A 313 -19.91 32.39 14.30
N ARG A 314 -18.78 32.20 14.99
CA ARG A 314 -17.48 32.00 14.34
C ARG A 314 -17.36 30.64 13.64
N ILE A 315 -17.93 29.57 14.22
CA ILE A 315 -18.07 28.29 13.52
C ILE A 315 -18.91 28.45 12.26
N LYS A 316 -20.07 29.14 12.33
CA LYS A 316 -20.90 29.46 11.17
C LYS A 316 -20.10 30.21 10.09
N LYS A 317 -19.35 31.27 10.46
CA LYS A 317 -18.55 32.03 9.51
C LYS A 317 -17.48 31.16 8.82
N MET A 318 -16.83 30.24 9.54
CA MET A 318 -15.88 29.31 8.90
C MET A 318 -16.59 28.29 8.00
N LEU A 319 -17.78 27.80 8.37
CA LEU A 319 -18.60 26.93 7.50
C LEU A 319 -18.96 27.63 6.17
N GLU A 320 -19.26 28.93 6.21
CA GLU A 320 -19.53 29.74 5.02
C GLU A 320 -18.31 29.79 4.05
N GLU A 321 -17.07 29.69 4.54
CA GLU A 321 -15.86 29.61 3.70
C GLU A 321 -15.73 28.28 2.92
N PHE A 322 -16.39 27.21 3.38
CA PHE A 322 -16.55 25.94 2.66
C PHE A 322 -17.82 25.91 1.80
N GLU A 323 -18.59 27.01 1.78
CA GLU A 323 -19.91 27.19 1.20
C GLU A 323 -21.00 26.32 1.87
N VAL A 324 -20.90 26.13 3.19
CA VAL A 324 -21.86 25.35 4.01
C VAL A 324 -22.78 26.28 4.80
N GLU A 325 -24.05 26.34 4.37
CA GLU A 325 -25.15 27.02 5.05
C GLU A 325 -25.43 26.43 6.44
N SER A 326 -25.48 27.29 7.45
CA SER A 326 -26.05 26.98 8.77
C SER A 326 -26.97 28.13 9.20
N ASN A 327 -28.18 27.80 9.67
CA ASN A 327 -29.29 28.75 9.63
C ASN A 327 -29.66 29.30 11.01
N LEU A 328 -29.71 28.44 12.03
CA LEU A 328 -30.35 28.75 13.31
C LEU A 328 -29.46 28.32 14.48
N ILE A 329 -29.37 29.20 15.48
CA ILE A 329 -28.77 28.93 16.79
C ILE A 329 -29.93 28.85 17.79
N TYR A 330 -30.18 27.65 18.32
CA TYR A 330 -31.24 27.42 19.30
C TYR A 330 -30.67 27.33 20.72
N GLU A 331 -31.46 27.81 21.68
CA GLU A 331 -31.32 27.42 23.08
C GLU A 331 -32.03 26.08 23.31
N ILE A 332 -31.39 25.16 24.04
CA ILE A 332 -31.97 23.90 24.48
C ILE A 332 -31.75 23.70 25.98
N LYS A 333 -32.62 22.91 26.62
CA LYS A 333 -32.56 22.61 28.06
C LYS A 333 -31.23 21.94 28.42
N GLY A 334 -30.38 22.67 29.14
CA GLY A 334 -29.16 22.15 29.75
C GLY A 334 -29.40 21.61 31.17
N THR A 335 -28.43 21.80 32.05
CA THR A 335 -28.52 21.41 33.47
C THR A 335 -29.14 22.52 34.33
N GLU A 336 -29.09 22.38 35.66
CA GLU A 336 -29.37 23.48 36.58
C GLU A 336 -28.43 24.68 36.39
N LYS A 337 -27.15 24.43 36.06
CA LYS A 337 -26.10 25.46 35.92
C LYS A 337 -25.81 25.86 34.48
N THR A 338 -25.98 24.94 33.54
CA THR A 338 -25.67 25.14 32.11
C THR A 338 -26.90 25.27 31.23
N VAL A 339 -26.72 25.97 30.11
CA VAL A 339 -27.63 26.05 28.98
C VAL A 339 -26.99 25.32 27.79
N GLY A 340 -27.80 24.65 26.97
CA GLY A 340 -27.32 24.09 25.71
C GLY A 340 -27.54 25.08 24.57
N LEU A 341 -26.54 25.27 23.71
CA LEU A 341 -26.63 26.08 22.50
C LEU A 341 -26.37 25.20 21.28
N ARG A 342 -27.21 25.30 20.25
CA ARG A 342 -27.17 24.40 19.08
C ARG A 342 -27.18 25.16 17.77
N LEU A 343 -26.11 25.04 16.99
CA LEU A 343 -26.04 25.46 15.60
C LEU A 343 -26.58 24.35 14.69
N VAL A 344 -27.51 24.69 13.79
CA VAL A 344 -28.16 23.73 12.88
C VAL A 344 -27.72 23.97 11.45
N ILE A 345 -27.17 22.93 10.82
CA ILE A 345 -26.68 22.93 9.44
C ILE A 345 -27.84 22.59 8.48
N SER A 346 -27.92 23.31 7.37
CA SER A 346 -28.96 23.15 6.34
C SER A 346 -28.91 21.74 5.73
N ASN A 347 -30.04 21.03 5.65
CA ASN A 347 -30.13 19.66 5.12
C ASN A 347 -30.43 19.58 3.60
N LYS A 348 -30.23 20.68 2.86
CA LYS A 348 -30.17 20.64 1.39
C LYS A 348 -29.10 19.64 0.96
N GLU A 349 -29.36 18.86 -0.09
CA GLU A 349 -28.44 17.81 -0.55
C GLU A 349 -27.08 18.39 -1.02
N GLU A 350 -27.08 19.59 -1.60
CA GLU A 350 -25.88 20.37 -1.96
C GLU A 350 -25.07 20.79 -0.74
N ASN A 351 -25.73 21.09 0.37
CA ASN A 351 -25.09 21.58 1.58
C ASN A 351 -24.41 20.46 2.37
N LEU A 352 -25.11 19.32 2.48
CA LEU A 352 -24.61 18.12 3.15
C LEU A 352 -23.48 17.46 2.36
N GLU A 353 -23.55 17.49 1.02
CA GLU A 353 -22.43 17.05 0.17
C GLU A 353 -21.16 17.86 0.49
N LYS A 354 -21.23 19.21 0.46
CA LYS A 354 -20.09 20.08 0.78
C LYS A 354 -19.56 19.88 2.19
N LEU A 355 -20.44 19.77 3.18
CA LEU A 355 -20.08 19.50 4.58
C LEU A 355 -19.24 18.21 4.70
N TRP A 356 -19.72 17.11 4.12
CA TRP A 356 -19.12 15.80 4.33
C TRP A 356 -17.98 15.48 3.34
N SER A 357 -17.98 16.05 2.14
CA SER A 357 -16.91 15.82 1.15
C SER A 357 -15.70 16.73 1.34
N LYS A 358 -15.90 17.98 1.79
CA LYS A 358 -14.80 18.92 2.06
C LYS A 358 -14.27 18.83 3.49
N ILE A 359 -15.17 18.78 4.48
CA ILE A 359 -14.77 18.81 5.91
C ILE A 359 -14.74 17.40 6.49
N GLY A 360 -15.88 16.71 6.47
CA GLY A 360 -16.00 15.36 7.03
C GLY A 360 -15.85 15.34 8.55
N TYR A 361 -15.24 14.26 9.07
CA TYR A 361 -15.01 14.03 10.50
C TYR A 361 -13.63 13.41 10.71
N GLU A 362 -13.02 13.68 11.85
CA GLU A 362 -11.75 13.10 12.29
C GLU A 362 -11.85 12.60 13.74
N TYR A 363 -11.05 11.60 14.12
CA TYR A 363 -11.14 10.95 15.45
C TYR A 363 -12.55 10.44 15.79
N ASN A 364 -13.30 10.03 14.76
CA ASN A 364 -14.55 9.31 14.90
C ASN A 364 -14.78 8.45 13.66
N LEU A 365 -14.32 7.19 13.69
CA LEU A 365 -14.33 6.34 12.50
C LEU A 365 -15.76 6.08 11.99
N GLU A 366 -16.73 5.90 12.89
CA GLU A 366 -18.13 5.67 12.50
C GLU A 366 -18.67 6.87 11.70
N ARG A 367 -18.49 8.10 12.20
CA ARG A 367 -18.90 9.32 11.51
C ARG A 367 -18.13 9.52 10.21
N LYS A 368 -16.81 9.28 10.18
CA LYS A 368 -15.92 9.41 9.01
C LYS A 368 -16.35 8.47 7.87
N VAL A 369 -16.63 7.21 8.16
CA VAL A 369 -17.15 6.23 7.20
C VAL A 369 -18.57 6.58 6.74
N LEU A 370 -19.49 6.88 7.66
CA LEU A 370 -20.87 7.26 7.31
C LEU A 370 -20.93 8.53 6.47
N ALA A 371 -20.04 9.50 6.70
CA ALA A 371 -19.95 10.73 5.91
C ALA A 371 -19.58 10.44 4.47
N ASN A 372 -18.57 9.58 4.25
CA ASN A 372 -18.13 9.22 2.91
C ASN A 372 -19.23 8.49 2.12
N LEU A 373 -19.92 7.55 2.79
CA LEU A 373 -21.07 6.85 2.22
C LEU A 373 -22.27 7.79 1.98
N ALA A 374 -22.46 8.83 2.81
CA ALA A 374 -23.50 9.83 2.60
C ALA A 374 -23.20 10.74 1.40
N VAL A 375 -21.94 11.14 1.18
CA VAL A 375 -21.52 11.86 -0.04
C VAL A 375 -21.75 11.00 -1.28
N ALA A 376 -21.37 9.72 -1.25
CA ALA A 376 -21.62 8.76 -2.32
C ALA A 376 -23.11 8.70 -2.67
N TYR A 377 -23.94 8.44 -1.66
CA TYR A 377 -25.39 8.35 -1.76
C TYR A 377 -26.02 9.61 -2.34
N ILE A 378 -25.61 10.80 -1.85
CA ILE A 378 -26.11 12.09 -2.36
C ILE A 378 -25.75 12.27 -3.84
N ARG A 379 -24.51 12.01 -4.24
CA ARG A 379 -24.04 12.18 -5.63
C ARG A 379 -24.77 11.23 -6.59
N MET A 380 -24.88 9.95 -6.23
CA MET A 380 -25.66 8.95 -6.98
C MET A 380 -27.14 9.36 -7.09
N LYS A 381 -27.76 9.79 -5.99
CA LYS A 381 -29.16 10.25 -5.95
C LYS A 381 -29.39 11.48 -6.85
N LYS A 382 -28.44 12.41 -6.93
CA LYS A 382 -28.50 13.57 -7.85
C LYS A 382 -28.39 13.15 -9.32
N LYS A 383 -27.43 12.30 -9.67
CA LYS A 383 -27.28 11.73 -11.03
C LYS A 383 -28.49 10.87 -11.44
N PHE A 384 -29.11 10.18 -10.50
CA PHE A 384 -30.35 9.43 -10.71
C PHE A 384 -31.54 10.36 -10.99
N LYS A 385 -31.75 11.39 -10.14
CA LYS A 385 -32.77 12.43 -10.36
C LYS A 385 -32.59 13.16 -11.70
N SER A 386 -31.36 13.49 -12.09
CA SER A 386 -31.12 14.24 -13.34
C SER A 386 -31.48 13.43 -14.59
N LYS A 387 -31.20 12.12 -14.61
CA LYS A 387 -31.66 11.19 -15.66
C LYS A 387 -33.20 11.07 -15.74
N LEU A 388 -33.91 11.38 -14.66
CA LEU A 388 -35.36 11.18 -14.53
C LEU A 388 -36.21 12.46 -14.62
N LYS A 389 -35.61 13.66 -14.80
CA LYS A 389 -36.37 14.88 -15.13
C LYS A 389 -37.22 14.75 -16.41
N ASN A 390 -36.92 13.75 -17.26
CA ASN A 390 -37.65 13.46 -18.49
C ASN A 390 -38.75 12.39 -18.33
N ARG A 391 -39.08 11.94 -17.11
CA ARG A 391 -40.14 10.93 -16.86
C ARG A 391 -41.03 11.34 -15.67
N LYS A 392 -42.34 11.05 -15.75
CA LYS A 392 -43.36 11.45 -14.75
C LYS A 392 -43.54 10.45 -13.59
N GLU A 393 -42.69 9.44 -13.49
CA GLU A 393 -42.91 8.28 -12.60
C GLU A 393 -42.47 8.53 -11.16
N LYS A 394 -43.15 7.88 -10.21
CA LYS A 394 -42.88 7.99 -8.77
C LYS A 394 -41.70 7.08 -8.41
N ILE A 395 -40.58 7.69 -8.03
CA ILE A 395 -39.30 7.02 -7.79
C ILE A 395 -39.32 6.23 -6.47
N ASP A 396 -38.94 4.96 -6.54
CA ASP A 396 -38.31 4.25 -5.43
C ASP A 396 -36.78 4.32 -5.60
N PHE A 397 -36.08 4.70 -4.53
CA PHE A 397 -34.62 4.79 -4.49
C PHE A 397 -34.18 4.28 -3.12
N ILE A 398 -33.21 3.37 -3.12
CA ILE A 398 -32.71 2.66 -1.94
C ILE A 398 -32.53 3.60 -0.73
N THR A 399 -32.93 3.16 0.47
CA THR A 399 -32.71 3.97 1.68
C THR A 399 -31.23 4.09 2.01
N PHE A 400 -30.84 5.16 2.70
CA PHE A 400 -29.45 5.38 3.11
C PHE A 400 -28.95 4.24 4.02
N GLU A 401 -29.79 3.75 4.93
CA GLU A 401 -29.45 2.61 5.80
C GLU A 401 -29.15 1.34 4.98
N LYS A 402 -29.96 1.06 3.95
CA LYS A 402 -29.76 -0.11 3.07
C LYS A 402 -28.57 0.07 2.14
N PHE A 403 -28.30 1.29 1.67
CA PHE A 403 -27.10 1.63 0.91
C PHE A 403 -25.84 1.40 1.76
N VAL A 404 -25.82 1.85 3.02
CA VAL A 404 -24.71 1.61 3.96
C VAL A 404 -24.55 0.11 4.23
N GLU A 405 -25.64 -0.64 4.48
CA GLU A 405 -25.59 -2.09 4.66
C GLU A 405 -24.95 -2.81 3.45
N ASN A 406 -25.32 -2.42 2.23
CA ASN A 406 -24.77 -2.99 1.01
C ASN A 406 -23.28 -2.64 0.84
N CYS A 407 -22.88 -1.37 1.04
CA CYS A 407 -21.47 -0.97 0.96
C CYS A 407 -20.62 -1.70 2.00
N LYS A 408 -21.08 -1.79 3.26
CA LYS A 408 -20.33 -2.48 4.33
C LYS A 408 -20.14 -3.98 4.10
N LYS A 409 -21.02 -4.64 3.32
CA LYS A 409 -20.80 -6.04 2.92
C LYS A 409 -19.64 -6.21 1.94
N GLU A 410 -19.40 -5.24 1.07
CA GLU A 410 -18.31 -5.30 0.08
C GLU A 410 -17.01 -4.68 0.60
N THR A 411 -17.08 -3.62 1.41
CA THR A 411 -15.92 -2.77 1.76
C THR A 411 -15.70 -2.57 3.27
N LYS A 412 -16.57 -3.15 4.12
CA LYS A 412 -16.55 -3.03 5.60
C LYS A 412 -16.47 -1.58 6.08
N ASP A 413 -15.32 -1.16 6.59
CA ASP A 413 -15.08 0.16 7.18
C ASP A 413 -14.00 0.98 6.43
N THR A 414 -13.60 0.60 5.20
CA THR A 414 -12.72 1.45 4.37
C THR A 414 -13.40 2.76 3.98
N GLY A 415 -14.74 2.75 3.89
CA GLY A 415 -15.56 3.88 3.46
C GLY A 415 -15.54 4.15 1.95
N PHE A 416 -14.72 3.48 1.14
CA PHE A 416 -14.86 3.55 -0.32
C PHE A 416 -16.06 2.72 -0.81
N VAL A 417 -16.59 3.09 -1.98
CA VAL A 417 -17.75 2.46 -2.62
C VAL A 417 -17.32 1.87 -3.96
N PHE A 418 -17.78 0.67 -4.30
CA PHE A 418 -17.60 0.08 -5.63
C PHE A 418 -18.67 0.59 -6.60
N GLU A 419 -18.40 1.75 -7.20
CA GLU A 419 -19.27 2.42 -8.19
C GLU A 419 -19.17 1.78 -9.57
N ARG A 420 -20.27 1.76 -10.33
CA ARG A 420 -20.21 1.50 -11.78
C ARG A 420 -19.59 2.65 -12.55
N VAL A 421 -18.76 2.32 -13.54
CA VAL A 421 -18.36 3.21 -14.63
C VAL A 421 -19.53 3.39 -15.60
N ILE A 422 -19.81 4.64 -16.00
CA ILE A 422 -20.88 5.03 -16.93
C ILE A 422 -20.38 5.65 -18.23
N ARG A 423 -19.11 6.06 -18.29
CA ARG A 423 -18.43 6.60 -19.48
C ARG A 423 -16.97 6.19 -19.44
N LYS A 424 -16.42 5.91 -20.62
CA LYS A 424 -14.99 5.67 -20.84
C LYS A 424 -14.60 6.30 -22.16
N THR A 425 -13.53 7.07 -22.17
CA THR A 425 -13.08 7.86 -23.33
C THR A 425 -11.56 7.89 -23.36
N ILE A 426 -10.95 7.55 -24.51
CA ILE A 426 -9.55 7.86 -24.77
C ILE A 426 -9.47 9.35 -25.11
N ILE A 427 -8.54 10.07 -24.49
CA ILE A 427 -8.31 11.49 -24.75
C ILE A 427 -6.85 11.72 -25.20
N PRO A 428 -6.61 12.59 -26.21
CA PRO A 428 -5.26 13.02 -26.55
C PRO A 428 -4.58 13.72 -25.37
N PHE A 429 -3.28 13.50 -25.21
CA PHE A 429 -2.45 14.11 -24.18
C PHE A 429 -1.05 14.35 -24.75
N ASN A 430 -0.30 15.35 -24.26
CA ASN A 430 1.06 15.65 -24.75
C ASN A 430 1.89 16.31 -23.64
N ASP A 431 1.97 15.65 -22.49
CA ASP A 431 2.70 16.12 -21.31
C ASP A 431 3.22 14.91 -20.50
N PHE A 432 3.80 15.16 -19.33
CA PHE A 432 4.26 14.13 -18.41
C PHE A 432 3.11 13.52 -17.59
N VAL A 433 3.25 12.22 -17.36
CA VAL A 433 2.51 11.43 -16.40
C VAL A 433 3.47 10.94 -15.30
N TYR A 434 2.96 10.83 -14.08
CA TYR A 434 3.71 10.73 -12.82
C TYR A 434 3.22 9.52 -12.00
N ASP A 435 4.09 8.96 -11.16
CA ASP A 435 3.75 7.83 -10.27
C ASP A 435 4.63 7.87 -9.00
N PHE A 436 4.23 7.13 -7.95
CA PHE A 436 5.08 6.90 -6.79
C PHE A 436 5.02 5.48 -6.22
N THR A 437 6.15 5.04 -5.69
CA THR A 437 6.23 4.15 -4.51
C THR A 437 6.19 5.10 -3.31
N VAL A 438 5.33 5.06 -2.29
CA VAL A 438 4.49 4.04 -1.65
C VAL A 438 5.15 2.71 -1.27
N SER A 439 5.71 2.51 -0.08
CA SER A 439 5.19 2.71 1.30
C SER A 439 4.37 1.49 1.74
N HIS A 440 3.13 1.74 2.19
CA HIS A 440 2.13 0.83 2.72
C HIS A 440 2.20 -0.63 2.22
N LYS A 441 1.93 -1.59 3.12
CA LYS A 441 2.04 -3.05 2.87
C LYS A 441 1.36 -3.54 1.59
N ASP A 442 0.20 -2.96 1.25
CA ASP A 442 -0.60 -3.27 0.07
C ASP A 442 -0.33 -2.27 -1.10
N HIS A 443 0.84 -1.62 -1.10
CA HIS A 443 1.43 -0.66 -2.06
C HIS A 443 0.43 0.27 -2.77
N ASN A 444 -0.35 1.04 -2.02
CA ASN A 444 -1.38 1.91 -2.58
C ASN A 444 -1.51 3.30 -1.94
N PHE A 445 -2.25 4.17 -2.64
CA PHE A 445 -2.62 5.54 -2.25
C PHE A 445 -3.97 5.91 -2.89
N VAL A 446 -4.46 7.14 -2.69
CA VAL A 446 -5.71 7.66 -3.27
C VAL A 446 -5.42 8.79 -4.27
N ALA A 447 -5.62 8.52 -5.57
CA ALA A 447 -5.44 9.46 -6.68
C ALA A 447 -6.74 9.69 -7.45
N ASN A 448 -7.23 10.93 -7.57
CA ASN A 448 -8.58 11.25 -8.08
C ASN A 448 -9.68 10.33 -7.49
N ASN A 449 -9.41 9.76 -6.30
CA ASN A 449 -10.16 8.73 -5.57
C ASN A 449 -9.81 7.17 -5.81
N PHE A 450 -8.62 6.70 -6.34
CA PHE A 450 -8.21 5.27 -6.78
C PHE A 450 -6.71 4.70 -6.50
N VAL A 451 -6.23 3.43 -6.90
CA VAL A 451 -5.29 2.41 -6.17
C VAL A 451 -4.39 1.27 -6.96
N VAL A 452 -3.18 0.65 -6.55
CA VAL A 452 -2.15 -0.23 -7.38
C VAL A 452 -1.29 -1.54 -6.83
N HIS A 453 -0.47 -2.41 -7.61
CA HIS A 453 0.47 -3.62 -7.19
C HIS A 453 1.50 -4.49 -8.18
N ASN A 454 2.50 -5.42 -7.80
CA ASN A 454 3.51 -6.31 -8.69
C ASN A 454 4.39 -7.63 -8.17
N CYS A 455 5.29 -8.44 -8.92
CA CYS A 455 6.14 -9.73 -8.53
C CYS A 455 7.49 -10.35 -9.31
N GLY A 456 8.02 -11.68 -9.28
CA GLY A 456 9.43 -12.26 -9.76
C GLY A 456 9.93 -13.85 -10.01
N VAL A 457 11.25 -14.29 -10.33
CA VAL A 457 11.96 -15.27 -11.41
C VAL A 457 12.84 -16.68 -11.17
N ARG A 458 13.28 -17.57 -12.21
CA ARG A 458 14.36 -18.76 -12.38
C ARG A 458 14.64 -19.38 -13.87
N VAL A 459 15.73 -20.19 -14.24
CA VAL A 459 16.00 -20.98 -15.56
C VAL A 459 16.74 -22.40 -15.59
N LEU A 460 16.46 -23.35 -16.53
CA LEU A 460 17.17 -24.64 -16.85
C LEU A 460 17.34 -25.01 -18.38
N ARG A 461 18.12 -26.07 -18.76
CA ARG A 461 18.36 -26.55 -20.17
C ARG A 461 17.90 -27.99 -20.47
N THR A 462 17.89 -28.38 -21.76
CA THR A 462 17.62 -29.77 -22.25
C THR A 462 18.67 -30.23 -23.30
N ASN A 463 18.61 -31.49 -23.76
CA ASN A 463 19.37 -31.99 -24.93
C ASN A 463 18.66 -31.76 -26.30
N PHE A 464 17.39 -31.35 -26.33
CA PHE A 464 16.61 -31.24 -27.57
C PHE A 464 16.99 -30.02 -28.42
N THR A 465 16.86 -30.14 -29.74
CA THR A 465 16.67 -29.01 -30.67
C THR A 465 15.18 -28.67 -30.85
N TYR A 466 14.90 -27.50 -31.45
CA TYR A 466 13.54 -27.09 -31.82
C TYR A 466 12.84 -28.15 -32.68
N ASP A 467 13.51 -28.67 -33.69
CA ASP A 467 12.87 -29.54 -34.68
C ASP A 467 12.56 -30.94 -34.13
N GLU A 468 13.30 -31.39 -33.12
CA GLU A 468 12.98 -32.61 -32.35
C GLU A 468 11.84 -32.40 -31.34
N ILE A 469 11.76 -31.23 -30.67
CA ILE A 469 10.70 -30.98 -29.68
C ILE A 469 9.38 -30.57 -30.33
N LYS A 470 9.41 -29.88 -31.47
CA LYS A 470 8.26 -29.26 -32.15
C LYS A 470 7.09 -30.23 -32.43
N PRO A 471 7.29 -31.50 -32.85
CA PRO A 471 6.20 -32.47 -33.00
C PRO A 471 5.47 -32.78 -31.68
N HIS A 472 6.18 -32.70 -30.55
CA HIS A 472 5.67 -33.06 -29.22
C HIS A 472 5.32 -31.84 -28.35
N LEU A 473 5.70 -30.63 -28.76
CA LEU A 473 5.65 -29.40 -27.97
C LEU A 473 4.25 -29.10 -27.40
N LYS A 474 3.18 -29.35 -28.18
CA LYS A 474 1.79 -29.15 -27.72
C LYS A 474 1.41 -30.13 -26.61
N GLN A 475 1.74 -31.41 -26.78
CA GLN A 475 1.48 -32.47 -25.81
C GLN A 475 2.26 -32.22 -24.50
N LEU A 476 3.52 -31.81 -24.64
CA LEU A 476 4.38 -31.44 -23.51
C LEU A 476 3.85 -30.23 -22.75
N LEU A 477 3.41 -29.18 -23.45
CA LEU A 477 2.83 -27.99 -22.83
C LEU A 477 1.53 -28.32 -22.08
N GLU A 478 0.71 -29.24 -22.61
CA GLU A 478 -0.49 -29.72 -21.95
C GLU A 478 -0.18 -30.58 -20.71
N GLU A 479 0.89 -31.36 -20.72
CA GLU A 479 1.33 -32.12 -19.55
C GLU A 479 1.89 -31.22 -18.44
N ILE A 480 2.80 -30.28 -18.76
CA ILE A 480 3.36 -29.35 -17.76
C ILE A 480 2.23 -28.48 -17.18
N PHE A 481 1.27 -28.02 -17.99
CA PHE A 481 0.11 -27.25 -17.53
C PHE A 481 -0.81 -28.06 -16.60
N ARG A 482 -0.84 -29.38 -16.75
CA ARG A 482 -1.58 -30.31 -15.88
C ARG A 482 -0.82 -30.62 -14.58
N ALA A 483 0.51 -30.67 -14.63
CA ALA A 483 1.38 -31.03 -13.51
C ALA A 483 1.74 -29.85 -12.59
N VAL A 484 1.84 -28.62 -13.14
CA VAL A 484 2.27 -27.40 -12.43
C VAL A 484 1.07 -26.48 -12.18
N PRO A 485 0.54 -26.36 -10.95
CA PRO A 485 -0.63 -25.51 -10.67
C PRO A 485 -0.34 -24.00 -10.64
N ALA A 486 -1.41 -23.20 -10.76
CA ALA A 486 -1.39 -21.77 -10.49
C ALA A 486 -2.64 -21.31 -9.72
N GLY A 487 -2.53 -20.14 -9.07
CA GLY A 487 -3.63 -19.47 -8.42
C GLY A 487 -3.28 -18.81 -7.09
N VAL A 488 -4.32 -18.22 -6.48
CA VAL A 488 -4.38 -17.78 -5.09
C VAL A 488 -5.63 -18.42 -4.49
N GLY A 489 -5.47 -19.31 -3.50
CA GLY A 489 -6.58 -20.01 -2.85
C GLY A 489 -7.06 -21.31 -3.53
N LYS A 490 -6.63 -21.60 -4.76
CA LYS A 490 -6.61 -22.98 -5.29
C LYS A 490 -5.41 -23.68 -4.64
N GLY A 491 -5.67 -24.69 -3.82
CA GLY A 491 -4.61 -25.40 -3.09
C GLY A 491 -3.65 -26.13 -4.02
N GLY A 492 -2.35 -26.08 -3.72
CA GLY A 492 -1.33 -26.90 -4.37
C GLY A 492 -1.62 -28.40 -4.28
N THR A 493 -1.02 -29.18 -5.18
CA THR A 493 -1.19 -30.64 -5.27
C THR A 493 -0.73 -31.38 -4.01
N ILE A 494 0.15 -30.78 -3.21
CA ILE A 494 0.72 -31.36 -1.99
C ILE A 494 0.15 -30.62 -0.77
N LYS A 495 -0.50 -31.36 0.13
CA LYS A 495 -0.93 -30.87 1.45
C LYS A 495 0.12 -31.22 2.49
N LEU A 496 0.97 -30.26 2.84
CA LEU A 496 1.94 -30.42 3.94
C LEU A 496 1.30 -30.13 5.29
N ALA A 497 1.61 -30.97 6.28
CA ALA A 497 1.41 -30.64 7.68
C ALA A 497 2.34 -29.48 8.11
N SER A 498 1.93 -28.68 9.09
CA SER A 498 2.67 -27.49 9.52
C SER A 498 4.10 -27.79 9.97
N GLU A 499 4.34 -28.95 10.57
CA GLU A 499 5.68 -29.42 10.97
C GLU A 499 6.62 -29.53 9.77
N LYS A 500 6.17 -30.16 8.67
CA LYS A 500 6.96 -30.22 7.43
C LYS A 500 7.15 -28.86 6.78
N MET A 501 6.24 -27.90 7.00
CA MET A 501 6.46 -26.51 6.56
C MET A 501 7.65 -25.85 7.27
N HIS A 502 7.96 -26.21 8.53
CA HIS A 502 9.17 -25.74 9.18
C HIS A 502 10.44 -26.31 8.51
N GLU A 503 10.41 -27.56 8.02
CA GLU A 503 11.49 -28.13 7.22
C GLU A 503 11.69 -27.38 5.90
N VAL A 504 10.61 -27.09 5.15
CA VAL A 504 10.66 -26.27 3.92
C VAL A 504 11.26 -24.90 4.20
N LEU A 505 10.85 -24.26 5.30
CA LEU A 505 11.34 -22.95 5.73
C LEU A 505 12.81 -22.98 6.18
N LYS A 506 13.29 -24.08 6.77
CA LYS A 506 14.69 -24.21 7.23
C LYS A 506 15.65 -24.52 6.09
N TYR A 507 15.27 -25.38 5.14
CA TYR A 507 16.19 -25.99 4.17
C TYR A 507 15.88 -25.66 2.69
N GLY A 508 14.70 -25.10 2.37
CA GLY A 508 14.37 -24.67 1.01
C GLY A 508 14.46 -25.78 -0.04
N ALA A 509 15.24 -25.54 -1.11
CA ALA A 509 15.41 -26.52 -2.19
C ALA A 509 16.11 -27.81 -1.73
N LYS A 510 16.93 -27.76 -0.67
CA LYS A 510 17.56 -28.95 -0.08
C LYS A 510 16.50 -29.93 0.43
N TRP A 511 15.52 -29.46 1.21
CA TRP A 511 14.37 -30.28 1.64
C TRP A 511 13.56 -30.81 0.47
N ALA A 512 13.39 -30.00 -0.59
CA ALA A 512 12.64 -30.43 -1.77
C ALA A 512 13.34 -31.62 -2.45
N VAL A 513 14.66 -31.54 -2.68
CA VAL A 513 15.46 -32.64 -3.23
C VAL A 513 15.51 -33.86 -2.29
N GLU A 514 15.68 -33.65 -0.98
CA GLU A 514 15.64 -34.73 0.03
C GLU A 514 14.25 -35.40 0.13
N SER A 515 13.18 -34.70 -0.24
CA SER A 515 11.82 -35.21 -0.38
C SER A 515 11.50 -35.78 -1.78
N GLY A 516 12.50 -35.93 -2.66
CA GLY A 516 12.39 -36.51 -4.00
C GLY A 516 12.16 -35.51 -5.15
N TYR A 517 11.95 -34.22 -4.86
CA TYR A 517 11.67 -33.20 -5.87
C TYR A 517 12.95 -32.68 -6.55
N GLY A 518 13.55 -33.53 -7.40
CA GLY A 518 14.68 -33.21 -8.25
C GLY A 518 15.95 -33.97 -7.87
N TRP A 519 17.12 -33.39 -8.16
CA TRP A 519 18.40 -34.09 -8.08
C TRP A 519 19.39 -33.36 -7.17
N LYS A 520 20.31 -34.11 -6.56
CA LYS A 520 21.37 -33.53 -5.71
C LYS A 520 22.29 -32.55 -6.47
N GLU A 521 22.47 -32.74 -7.77
CA GLU A 521 23.23 -31.81 -8.62
C GLU A 521 22.57 -30.43 -8.75
N ASP A 522 21.22 -30.36 -8.66
CA ASP A 522 20.49 -29.09 -8.81
C ASP A 522 20.95 -28.05 -7.77
N LEU A 523 21.25 -28.50 -6.56
CA LEU A 523 21.67 -27.64 -5.45
C LEU A 523 23.02 -26.94 -5.73
N GLU A 524 23.88 -27.47 -6.59
CA GLU A 524 25.14 -26.79 -6.95
C GLU A 524 24.94 -25.61 -7.92
N TYR A 525 23.77 -25.46 -8.53
CA TYR A 525 23.44 -24.38 -9.47
C TYR A 525 22.23 -23.53 -9.04
N ILE A 526 21.86 -23.54 -7.76
CA ILE A 526 20.93 -22.56 -7.19
C ILE A 526 21.74 -21.52 -6.40
N GLU A 527 21.36 -20.23 -6.46
CA GLU A 527 21.94 -19.18 -5.61
C GLU A 527 21.96 -19.63 -4.13
N ASP A 528 23.17 -19.64 -3.56
CA ASP A 528 23.47 -20.11 -2.20
C ASP A 528 22.88 -21.49 -1.88
N LYS A 529 22.98 -22.38 -2.89
CA LYS A 529 22.51 -23.77 -2.93
C LYS A 529 21.02 -23.95 -2.64
N GLY A 530 20.25 -22.88 -2.76
CA GLY A 530 18.81 -22.86 -2.52
C GLY A 530 18.42 -23.11 -1.06
N SER A 531 19.36 -22.90 -0.13
CA SER A 531 19.19 -23.17 1.29
C SER A 531 19.93 -22.13 2.14
N GLU A 532 19.20 -21.14 2.63
CA GLU A 532 19.65 -20.17 3.63
C GLU A 532 19.66 -20.78 5.06
N GLU A 533 19.81 -22.10 5.20
CA GLU A 533 19.75 -22.89 6.45
C GLU A 533 20.58 -22.33 7.62
N LYS A 534 21.69 -21.65 7.29
CA LYS A 534 22.57 -20.95 8.22
C LYS A 534 21.92 -19.77 8.95
N TYR A 535 20.91 -19.15 8.34
CA TYR A 535 20.28 -17.93 8.83
C TYR A 535 18.75 -18.06 8.98
N ALA A 536 18.11 -18.88 8.15
CA ALA A 536 16.67 -19.12 8.19
C ALA A 536 16.26 -19.78 9.51
N GLU A 537 15.25 -19.23 10.20
CA GLU A 537 14.66 -19.86 11.38
C GLU A 537 13.13 -19.87 11.26
N PRO A 538 12.49 -21.05 11.08
CA PRO A 538 11.04 -21.17 10.88
C PRO A 538 10.20 -20.52 11.98
N ASP A 539 10.64 -20.59 13.23
CA ASP A 539 9.92 -20.04 14.40
C ASP A 539 9.87 -18.49 14.40
N LYS A 540 10.54 -17.85 13.43
CA LYS A 540 10.47 -16.40 13.18
C LYS A 540 9.42 -16.05 12.14
N VAL A 541 8.95 -17.03 11.36
CA VAL A 541 7.85 -16.89 10.41
C VAL A 541 6.53 -17.00 11.18
N SER A 542 5.63 -16.03 11.03
CA SER A 542 4.36 -16.07 11.78
C SER A 542 3.46 -17.22 11.31
N LYS A 543 2.61 -17.71 12.21
CA LYS A 543 1.57 -18.67 11.83
C LYS A 543 0.68 -18.14 10.69
N LYS A 544 0.39 -16.83 10.64
CA LYS A 544 -0.36 -16.20 9.54
C LYS A 544 0.37 -16.32 8.19
N ALA A 545 1.71 -16.22 8.19
CA ALA A 545 2.51 -16.41 6.99
C ALA A 545 2.57 -17.88 6.55
N ILE A 546 2.74 -18.81 7.50
CA ILE A 546 2.67 -20.27 7.26
C ILE A 546 1.30 -20.66 6.69
N ASP A 547 0.20 -20.23 7.33
CA ASP A 547 -1.17 -20.55 6.89
C ASP A 547 -1.52 -19.94 5.53
N ARG A 548 -0.94 -18.79 5.12
CA ARG A 548 -1.07 -18.24 3.76
C ARG A 548 -0.17 -18.94 2.73
N GLY A 549 0.94 -19.54 3.16
CA GLY A 549 1.94 -20.16 2.29
C GLY A 549 1.71 -21.63 1.97
N LYS A 550 1.28 -22.41 2.96
CA LYS A 550 1.25 -23.89 2.89
C LYS A 550 0.47 -24.43 1.69
N ASP A 551 -0.69 -23.84 1.39
CA ASP A 551 -1.57 -24.24 0.29
C ASP A 551 -1.12 -23.66 -1.08
N GLN A 552 0.05 -23.00 -1.14
CA GLN A 552 0.62 -22.35 -2.33
C GLN A 552 2.02 -22.86 -2.68
N LEU A 553 2.60 -23.79 -1.93
CA LEU A 553 3.87 -24.41 -2.28
C LEU A 553 3.71 -25.29 -3.53
N GLY A 554 4.65 -25.18 -4.47
CA GLY A 554 4.50 -25.80 -5.79
C GLY A 554 3.43 -25.11 -6.63
N THR A 555 3.43 -23.78 -6.71
CA THR A 555 2.54 -23.02 -7.60
C THR A 555 3.27 -21.87 -8.32
N LEU A 556 2.92 -21.64 -9.59
CA LEU A 556 3.40 -20.46 -10.32
C LEU A 556 2.79 -19.17 -9.76
N GLY A 557 1.46 -19.16 -9.59
CA GLY A 557 0.72 -18.01 -9.08
C GLY A 557 0.13 -17.11 -10.16
N SER A 558 0.16 -15.80 -9.92
CA SER A 558 -0.47 -14.73 -10.72
C SER A 558 0.49 -13.57 -10.98
N GLY A 559 0.13 -12.57 -11.78
CA GLY A 559 1.00 -11.44 -12.14
C GLY A 559 2.07 -11.84 -13.17
N ASN A 560 3.30 -11.33 -13.07
CA ASN A 560 4.38 -11.61 -14.02
C ASN A 560 4.96 -13.04 -13.94
N HIS A 561 4.42 -13.89 -13.09
CA HIS A 561 4.81 -15.29 -12.98
C HIS A 561 4.38 -16.12 -14.21
N PHE A 562 5.30 -16.94 -14.70
CA PHE A 562 5.17 -17.75 -15.92
C PHE A 562 6.10 -18.98 -15.90
N LEU A 563 5.97 -19.85 -16.88
CA LEU A 563 6.94 -20.89 -17.23
C LEU A 563 7.05 -20.92 -18.76
N GLU A 564 8.25 -20.85 -19.33
CA GLU A 564 8.46 -20.79 -20.78
C GLU A 564 9.37 -21.93 -21.24
N ILE A 565 9.00 -22.60 -22.33
CA ILE A 565 9.93 -23.41 -23.12
C ILE A 565 10.50 -22.46 -24.19
N GLN A 566 11.83 -22.37 -24.27
CA GLN A 566 12.56 -21.41 -25.08
C GLN A 566 13.62 -22.14 -25.94
N VAL A 567 14.04 -21.55 -27.05
CA VAL A 567 15.18 -22.01 -27.86
C VAL A 567 16.33 -21.01 -27.81
N VAL A 568 17.55 -21.50 -27.93
CA VAL A 568 18.76 -20.68 -28.11
C VAL A 568 18.70 -20.04 -29.49
N ASP A 569 18.37 -18.75 -29.51
CA ASP A 569 18.11 -17.95 -30.71
C ASP A 569 19.40 -17.32 -31.25
N LYS A 570 20.37 -17.08 -30.36
CA LYS A 570 21.74 -16.66 -30.72
C LYS A 570 22.75 -17.03 -29.63
N ILE A 571 23.94 -17.48 -30.03
CA ILE A 571 25.12 -17.61 -29.18
C ILE A 571 26.05 -16.40 -29.41
N TYR A 572 26.42 -15.71 -28.33
CA TYR A 572 27.38 -14.59 -28.35
C TYR A 572 28.79 -15.04 -27.94
N ASN A 573 28.88 -16.06 -27.08
CA ASN A 573 30.15 -16.65 -26.65
C ASN A 573 30.01 -18.18 -26.62
N PRO A 574 30.48 -18.90 -27.66
CA PRO A 574 30.35 -20.35 -27.74
C PRO A 574 31.03 -21.10 -26.60
N ASP A 575 32.19 -20.63 -26.14
CA ASP A 575 32.97 -21.35 -25.12
C ASP A 575 32.26 -21.34 -23.76
N VAL A 576 31.68 -20.19 -23.40
CA VAL A 576 30.87 -20.06 -22.18
C VAL A 576 29.50 -20.72 -22.34
N ALA A 577 28.91 -20.73 -23.54
CA ALA A 577 27.66 -21.45 -23.80
C ALA A 577 27.82 -22.97 -23.55
N ARG A 578 28.91 -23.58 -24.02
CA ARG A 578 29.22 -25.00 -23.75
C ARG A 578 29.41 -25.28 -22.26
N VAL A 579 29.94 -24.34 -21.48
CA VAL A 579 29.99 -24.45 -20.00
C VAL A 579 28.58 -24.45 -19.37
N PHE A 580 27.60 -23.77 -19.95
CA PHE A 580 26.18 -23.89 -19.57
C PHE A 580 25.53 -25.18 -20.09
N GLY A 581 26.26 -26.00 -20.86
CA GLY A 581 25.73 -27.18 -21.56
C GLY A 581 24.82 -26.81 -22.73
N ILE A 582 25.04 -25.62 -23.32
CA ILE A 582 24.43 -25.16 -24.56
C ILE A 582 25.50 -25.32 -25.65
N GLU A 583 25.37 -26.37 -26.47
CA GLU A 583 26.36 -26.70 -27.49
C GLU A 583 26.12 -25.94 -28.81
N GLN A 584 24.87 -25.58 -29.09
CA GLN A 584 24.44 -25.05 -30.38
C GLN A 584 23.21 -24.14 -30.28
N GLU A 585 23.06 -23.28 -31.29
CA GLU A 585 21.79 -22.58 -31.54
C GLU A 585 20.68 -23.59 -31.86
N ASN A 586 19.42 -23.17 -31.78
CA ASN A 586 18.23 -24.02 -31.89
C ASN A 586 18.03 -25.04 -30.73
N GLN A 587 18.96 -25.16 -29.77
CA GLN A 587 18.81 -26.01 -28.57
C GLN A 587 17.75 -25.47 -27.59
N VAL A 588 17.02 -26.36 -26.91
CA VAL A 588 15.86 -26.05 -26.07
C VAL A 588 16.22 -25.89 -24.58
N THR A 589 15.62 -24.89 -23.95
CA THR A 589 15.73 -24.51 -22.54
C THR A 589 14.34 -24.28 -21.92
N VAL A 590 14.24 -24.23 -20.59
CA VAL A 590 12.98 -23.92 -19.87
C VAL A 590 13.21 -22.89 -18.77
N MET A 591 12.42 -21.82 -18.75
CA MET A 591 12.42 -20.76 -17.74
C MET A 591 11.23 -20.93 -16.78
N ILE A 592 11.42 -20.69 -15.48
CA ILE A 592 10.39 -20.84 -14.43
C ILE A 592 10.34 -19.55 -13.59
N HIS A 593 9.37 -18.69 -13.82
CA HIS A 593 9.30 -17.38 -13.18
C HIS A 593 8.32 -17.41 -11.98
N THR A 594 8.79 -17.67 -10.75
CA THR A 594 7.97 -17.50 -9.51
C THR A 594 8.76 -17.25 -8.21
N GLY A 595 8.10 -16.70 -7.19
CA GLY A 595 8.65 -16.31 -5.88
C GLY A 595 8.00 -16.98 -4.66
N SER A 596 8.12 -16.34 -3.49
CA SER A 596 7.72 -16.81 -2.16
C SER A 596 6.21 -16.84 -1.87
N ARG A 597 5.39 -16.68 -2.92
CA ARG A 597 3.91 -16.71 -2.89
C ARG A 597 3.34 -15.82 -1.77
N GLY A 598 2.21 -16.19 -1.15
CA GLY A 598 1.60 -15.44 -0.05
C GLY A 598 2.42 -15.40 1.25
N LEU A 599 3.41 -16.28 1.42
CA LEU A 599 4.20 -16.39 2.67
C LEU A 599 5.15 -15.21 2.85
N GLY A 600 5.99 -14.92 1.84
CA GLY A 600 6.97 -13.83 1.93
C GLY A 600 6.33 -12.45 2.05
N HIS A 601 5.19 -12.23 1.40
CA HIS A 601 4.37 -11.02 1.56
C HIS A 601 3.93 -10.84 3.02
N GLN A 602 3.51 -11.91 3.69
CA GLN A 602 3.09 -11.84 5.08
C GLN A 602 4.29 -11.63 6.02
N VAL A 603 5.42 -12.32 5.79
CA VAL A 603 6.67 -12.07 6.54
C VAL A 603 7.10 -10.60 6.48
N ALA A 604 7.13 -10.00 5.28
CA ALA A 604 7.45 -8.59 5.13
C ALA A 604 6.47 -7.68 5.88
N THR A 605 5.16 -8.00 5.81
CA THR A 605 4.10 -7.27 6.54
C THR A 605 4.33 -7.33 8.06
N ASP A 606 4.55 -8.53 8.59
CA ASP A 606 4.67 -8.76 10.03
C ASP A 606 5.89 -8.03 10.61
N TYR A 607 7.04 -8.09 9.91
CA TYR A 607 8.27 -7.49 10.39
C TYR A 607 8.34 -5.96 10.25
N LEU A 608 7.73 -5.38 9.21
CA LEU A 608 7.57 -3.92 9.14
C LEU A 608 6.80 -3.40 10.37
N GLN A 609 5.67 -4.03 10.72
CA GLN A 609 4.87 -3.67 11.91
C GLN A 609 5.65 -3.83 13.22
N LEU A 610 6.56 -4.82 13.31
CA LEU A 610 7.45 -4.97 14.47
C LEU A 610 8.51 -3.86 14.52
N MET A 611 9.13 -3.50 13.40
CA MET A 611 10.20 -2.47 13.34
C MET A 611 9.66 -1.09 13.71
N GLU A 612 8.49 -0.73 13.18
CA GLU A 612 7.75 0.49 13.53
C GLU A 612 7.42 0.60 15.02
N ARG A 613 7.18 -0.55 15.66
CA ARG A 613 6.87 -0.63 17.09
C ARG A 613 8.12 -0.55 17.97
N GLU A 614 9.22 -1.19 17.58
CA GLU A 614 10.43 -1.34 18.39
C GLU A 614 11.43 -0.19 18.19
N TYR A 615 11.76 0.17 16.94
CA TYR A 615 12.77 1.20 16.63
C TYR A 615 12.17 2.58 16.33
N LYS A 616 10.91 2.78 16.68
CA LYS A 616 10.13 4.01 16.57
C LYS A 616 10.92 5.33 16.74
N ASP A 617 11.76 5.45 17.77
CA ASP A 617 12.52 6.67 18.08
C ASP A 617 13.79 6.89 17.23
N LEU A 618 14.19 5.85 16.48
CA LEU A 618 15.17 5.92 15.39
C LEU A 618 14.47 6.15 14.05
N LEU A 619 13.39 5.43 13.76
CA LEU A 619 12.62 5.57 12.51
C LEU A 619 12.00 6.96 12.37
N ARG A 620 11.63 7.61 13.49
CA ARG A 620 11.28 9.04 13.59
C ARG A 620 12.35 10.02 13.06
N ARG A 621 13.57 9.56 12.73
CA ARG A 621 14.69 10.36 12.20
C ARG A 621 14.97 10.09 10.72
N LEU A 622 14.27 9.14 10.10
CA LEU A 622 14.42 8.82 8.68
C LEU A 622 13.71 9.85 7.80
N PRO A 623 14.13 10.00 6.53
CA PRO A 623 13.47 10.91 5.61
C PRO A 623 12.10 10.42 5.12
N ASP A 624 11.75 9.14 5.35
CA ASP A 624 10.52 8.44 4.98
C ASP A 624 10.27 7.29 5.99
N ARG A 625 9.02 6.83 6.15
CA ARG A 625 8.64 5.82 7.15
C ARG A 625 8.96 4.39 6.72
N GLU A 626 8.78 4.03 5.46
CA GLU A 626 9.00 2.67 4.93
C GLU A 626 10.42 2.44 4.40
N LEU A 627 11.31 3.40 4.67
CA LEU A 627 12.71 3.11 5.02
C LEU A 627 12.85 2.42 6.40
N ALA A 628 11.75 1.97 7.01
CA ALA A 628 11.68 1.14 8.22
C ALA A 628 12.72 0.00 8.18
N PHE A 629 13.69 0.09 9.09
CA PHE A 629 14.74 -0.90 9.25
C PHE A 629 14.93 -1.27 10.72
N ALA A 630 15.38 -2.50 10.95
CA ALA A 630 15.95 -2.90 12.22
C ALA A 630 17.47 -2.66 12.16
N PRO A 631 18.08 -1.96 13.14
CA PRO A 631 19.53 -1.76 13.15
C PRO A 631 20.28 -3.09 13.26
N SER A 632 21.37 -3.23 12.50
CA SER A 632 22.25 -4.39 12.62
C SER A 632 22.72 -4.58 14.07
N GLY A 633 22.83 -5.83 14.51
CA GLY A 633 23.12 -6.18 15.91
C GLY A 633 21.91 -6.25 16.85
N THR A 634 20.72 -5.82 16.42
CA THR A 634 19.50 -5.89 17.27
C THR A 634 18.76 -7.23 17.14
N LYS A 635 18.00 -7.62 18.17
CA LYS A 635 17.22 -8.87 18.15
C LYS A 635 16.24 -8.91 16.98
N LEU A 636 15.49 -7.84 16.73
CA LEU A 636 14.49 -7.82 15.67
C LEU A 636 15.12 -7.78 14.27
N PHE A 637 16.34 -7.24 14.12
CA PHE A 637 17.12 -7.38 12.88
C PHE A 637 17.41 -8.86 12.59
N TYR A 638 17.91 -9.60 13.58
CA TYR A 638 18.20 -11.03 13.41
C TYR A 638 16.92 -11.86 13.23
N ASP A 639 15.83 -11.56 13.96
CA ASP A 639 14.53 -12.21 13.76
C ASP A 639 13.98 -11.96 12.35
N TYR A 640 14.03 -10.72 11.84
CA TYR A 640 13.58 -10.41 10.46
C TYR A 640 14.46 -11.10 9.42
N PHE A 641 15.79 -10.98 9.55
CA PHE A 641 16.73 -11.58 8.63
C PHE A 641 16.50 -13.10 8.56
N ALA A 642 16.26 -13.76 9.70
CA ALA A 642 15.94 -15.17 9.74
C ALA A 642 14.57 -15.52 9.11
N ALA A 643 13.53 -14.72 9.33
CA ALA A 643 12.22 -14.93 8.71
C ALA A 643 12.23 -14.67 7.18
N MET A 644 13.01 -13.67 6.73
CA MET A 644 13.22 -13.37 5.31
C MET A 644 13.97 -14.50 4.61
N ASN A 645 15.04 -15.02 5.23
CA ASN A 645 15.77 -16.19 4.73
C ASN A 645 14.87 -17.43 4.66
N ALA A 646 13.99 -17.63 5.65
CA ALA A 646 12.98 -18.68 5.61
C ALA A 646 11.96 -18.49 4.46
N ALA A 647 11.54 -17.25 4.17
CA ALA A 647 10.69 -16.94 3.01
C ALA A 647 11.42 -17.12 1.66
N ALA A 648 12.74 -16.91 1.61
CA ALA A 648 13.57 -17.22 0.45
C ALA A 648 13.70 -18.73 0.23
N ASN A 649 13.90 -19.51 1.28
CA ASN A 649 13.84 -20.98 1.26
C ASN A 649 12.51 -21.50 0.70
N PHE A 650 11.38 -20.95 1.14
CA PHE A 650 10.07 -21.29 0.56
C PHE A 650 10.02 -21.01 -0.96
N ALA A 651 10.62 -19.91 -1.44
CA ALA A 651 10.70 -19.61 -2.87
C ALA A 651 11.60 -20.60 -3.64
N PHE A 652 12.77 -20.97 -3.08
CA PHE A 652 13.66 -21.97 -3.65
C PHE A 652 12.99 -23.34 -3.74
N ALA A 653 12.32 -23.79 -2.66
CA ALA A 653 11.54 -25.03 -2.65
C ALA A 653 10.41 -25.00 -3.70
N ASN A 654 9.64 -23.91 -3.75
CA ASN A 654 8.56 -23.72 -4.73
C ASN A 654 9.06 -23.91 -6.17
N ARG A 655 10.17 -23.26 -6.52
CA ARG A 655 10.76 -23.35 -7.86
C ARG A 655 11.40 -24.71 -8.16
N GLN A 656 11.97 -25.36 -7.15
CA GLN A 656 12.56 -26.68 -7.25
C GLN A 656 11.50 -27.77 -7.53
N MET A 657 10.36 -27.71 -6.83
CA MET A 657 9.23 -28.63 -7.05
C MET A 657 8.61 -28.45 -8.45
N ILE A 658 8.47 -27.20 -8.91
CA ILE A 658 8.00 -26.91 -10.27
C ILE A 658 8.96 -27.47 -11.32
N MET A 659 10.27 -27.37 -11.11
CA MET A 659 11.27 -27.97 -12.02
C MET A 659 11.21 -29.50 -12.04
N HIS A 660 10.94 -30.15 -10.91
CA HIS A 660 10.73 -31.60 -10.87
C HIS A 660 9.50 -32.03 -11.69
N TRP A 661 8.37 -31.33 -11.59
CA TRP A 661 7.19 -31.63 -12.41
C TRP A 661 7.37 -31.31 -13.90
N VAL A 662 8.25 -30.36 -14.25
CA VAL A 662 8.71 -30.21 -15.65
C VAL A 662 9.44 -31.47 -16.11
N ARG A 663 10.35 -32.04 -15.30
CA ARG A 663 11.04 -33.28 -15.63
C ARG A 663 10.08 -34.44 -15.85
N GLU A 664 9.19 -34.73 -14.90
CA GLU A 664 8.16 -35.78 -15.04
C GLU A 664 7.30 -35.59 -16.30
N SER A 665 7.00 -34.34 -16.67
CA SER A 665 6.21 -34.04 -17.88
C SER A 665 6.96 -34.37 -19.18
N PHE A 666 8.27 -34.08 -19.24
CA PHE A 666 9.13 -34.51 -20.36
C PHE A 666 9.22 -36.04 -20.40
N GLU A 667 9.46 -36.70 -19.27
CA GLU A 667 9.56 -38.17 -19.18
C GLU A 667 8.29 -38.86 -19.66
N LYS A 668 7.13 -38.37 -19.21
CA LYS A 668 5.82 -38.90 -19.57
C LYS A 668 5.49 -38.73 -21.05
N VAL A 669 6.01 -37.70 -21.73
CA VAL A 669 5.81 -37.47 -23.16
C VAL A 669 6.80 -38.28 -24.02
N PHE A 670 8.10 -38.20 -23.71
CA PHE A 670 9.16 -38.79 -24.54
C PHE A 670 9.53 -40.24 -24.22
N LYS A 671 9.00 -40.81 -23.12
CA LYS A 671 9.26 -42.19 -22.65
C LYS A 671 10.75 -42.49 -22.42
N LYS A 672 11.49 -41.47 -21.98
CA LYS A 672 12.89 -41.51 -21.57
C LYS A 672 13.02 -40.74 -20.25
N ASP A 673 13.98 -41.12 -19.43
CA ASP A 673 14.31 -40.42 -18.18
C ASP A 673 14.80 -38.98 -18.44
N ALA A 674 14.57 -38.08 -17.49
CA ALA A 674 14.90 -36.67 -17.66
C ALA A 674 16.42 -36.40 -17.69
N GLU A 675 17.26 -37.33 -17.23
CA GLU A 675 18.71 -37.20 -17.27
C GLU A 675 19.27 -37.49 -18.68
N SER A 676 18.81 -38.54 -19.37
CA SER A 676 19.15 -38.80 -20.78
C SER A 676 18.55 -37.79 -21.74
N LEU A 677 17.39 -37.21 -21.40
CA LEU A 677 16.85 -36.00 -22.05
C LEU A 677 17.61 -34.71 -21.68
N GLY A 678 18.53 -34.77 -20.71
CA GLY A 678 19.47 -33.72 -20.37
C GLY A 678 18.87 -32.52 -19.64
N LEU A 679 17.79 -32.69 -18.87
CA LEU A 679 17.08 -31.63 -18.16
C LEU A 679 17.83 -31.07 -16.94
N LYS A 680 19.08 -30.61 -17.14
CA LYS A 680 19.95 -30.08 -16.09
C LYS A 680 19.71 -28.57 -15.86
N LEU A 681 19.77 -28.14 -14.60
CA LEU A 681 19.64 -26.74 -14.22
C LEU A 681 20.84 -25.93 -14.78
N ILE A 682 20.59 -24.73 -15.32
CA ILE A 682 21.67 -23.77 -15.61
C ILE A 682 21.89 -22.91 -14.36
N TYR A 683 20.84 -22.19 -13.92
CA TYR A 683 20.90 -21.40 -12.70
C TYR A 683 19.52 -21.06 -12.12
N ASP A 684 19.46 -20.83 -10.81
CA ASP A 684 18.34 -20.19 -10.13
C ASP A 684 18.86 -19.00 -9.33
N ILE A 685 18.18 -17.86 -9.42
CA ILE A 685 18.63 -16.58 -8.86
C ILE A 685 17.46 -15.77 -8.30
N THR A 686 17.66 -15.16 -7.14
CA THR A 686 16.71 -14.23 -6.53
C THR A 686 16.89 -12.81 -7.08
N HIS A 687 15.82 -12.00 -7.04
CA HIS A 687 15.90 -10.57 -7.39
C HIS A 687 15.18 -9.62 -6.43
N ASN A 688 14.62 -10.16 -5.33
CA ASN A 688 13.98 -9.43 -4.23
C ASN A 688 14.45 -10.07 -2.92
N MET A 689 15.64 -9.70 -2.45
CA MET A 689 16.35 -10.35 -1.34
C MET A 689 17.41 -9.42 -0.73
N ALA A 690 17.78 -9.64 0.53
CA ALA A 690 18.95 -9.00 1.14
C ALA A 690 19.95 -10.06 1.61
N LYS A 691 21.22 -9.95 1.21
CA LYS A 691 22.25 -10.96 1.47
C LYS A 691 23.52 -10.37 2.11
N LEU A 692 24.12 -11.13 3.02
CA LEU A 692 25.30 -10.71 3.79
C LEU A 692 26.58 -11.13 3.07
N GLU A 693 27.13 -10.22 2.28
CA GLU A 693 28.23 -10.45 1.33
C GLU A 693 29.50 -9.68 1.73
N GLU A 694 30.66 -10.06 1.19
CA GLU A 694 31.93 -9.37 1.45
C GLU A 694 32.42 -8.64 0.20
N HIS A 695 32.38 -7.30 0.23
CA HIS A 695 32.70 -6.42 -0.91
C HIS A 695 33.92 -5.55 -0.60
N ASN A 696 34.55 -4.97 -1.62
CA ASN A 696 35.66 -4.04 -1.46
C ASN A 696 35.13 -2.59 -1.50
N ILE A 697 35.30 -1.84 -0.42
CA ILE A 697 34.85 -0.45 -0.26
C ILE A 697 36.05 0.39 0.16
N ASP A 698 36.37 1.43 -0.60
CA ASP A 698 37.52 2.33 -0.38
C ASP A 698 38.86 1.58 -0.13
N GLY A 699 39.06 0.48 -0.87
CA GLY A 699 40.24 -0.38 -0.78
C GLY A 699 40.25 -1.38 0.38
N LYS A 700 39.16 -1.48 1.15
CA LYS A 700 39.02 -2.38 2.30
C LYS A 700 37.93 -3.42 2.05
N LYS A 701 38.22 -4.69 2.34
CA LYS A 701 37.19 -5.73 2.41
C LYS A 701 36.25 -5.44 3.59
N MET A 702 34.96 -5.33 3.31
CA MET A 702 33.90 -5.05 4.28
C MET A 702 32.72 -5.99 4.08
N LYS A 703 32.17 -6.50 5.19
CA LYS A 703 30.98 -7.34 5.18
C LYS A 703 29.72 -6.48 5.27
N VAL A 704 28.85 -6.58 4.27
CA VAL A 704 27.70 -5.68 4.08
C VAL A 704 26.43 -6.45 3.73
N LEU A 705 25.28 -5.93 4.16
CA LEU A 705 23.97 -6.49 3.83
C LEU A 705 23.44 -5.83 2.55
N VAL A 706 23.75 -6.45 1.40
CA VAL A 706 23.35 -5.95 0.07
C VAL A 706 21.87 -6.22 -0.14
N HIS A 707 21.06 -5.16 -0.27
CA HIS A 707 19.62 -5.24 -0.52
C HIS A 707 19.35 -5.09 -2.02
N ARG A 708 18.73 -6.09 -2.65
CA ARG A 708 18.35 -6.08 -4.07
C ARG A 708 16.83 -6.18 -4.19
N LYS A 709 16.19 -5.20 -4.85
CA LYS A 709 14.74 -5.18 -5.16
C LYS A 709 14.53 -4.87 -6.64
N GLY A 710 14.09 -5.86 -7.41
CA GLY A 710 14.08 -5.78 -8.88
C GLY A 710 15.48 -5.80 -9.51
N ALA A 711 16.46 -6.39 -8.83
CA ALA A 711 17.85 -6.49 -9.27
C ALA A 711 18.43 -7.86 -8.88
N THR A 712 19.26 -8.46 -9.72
CA THR A 712 19.89 -9.78 -9.53
C THR A 712 21.34 -9.66 -9.09
N ARG A 713 21.86 -10.73 -8.47
CA ARG A 713 23.29 -10.89 -8.16
C ARG A 713 24.10 -11.20 -9.42
N ALA A 714 25.33 -10.70 -9.51
CA ALA A 714 26.16 -10.77 -10.71
C ALA A 714 27.65 -10.90 -10.37
N PHE A 715 28.01 -11.84 -9.48
CA PHE A 715 29.40 -12.13 -9.13
C PHE A 715 30.24 -12.47 -10.37
N GLY A 716 31.48 -11.99 -10.42
CA GLY A 716 32.41 -12.20 -11.53
C GLY A 716 33.22 -13.50 -11.45
N PRO A 717 34.16 -13.70 -12.39
CA PRO A 717 34.92 -14.93 -12.60
C PRO A 717 35.48 -15.64 -11.36
N ASP A 718 36.04 -14.89 -10.42
CA ASP A 718 36.88 -15.45 -9.36
C ASP A 718 36.15 -15.56 -8.01
N TRP A 719 34.98 -14.93 -7.88
CA TRP A 719 34.26 -14.74 -6.63
C TRP A 719 33.97 -16.06 -5.89
N PRO A 720 34.27 -16.20 -4.57
CA PRO A 720 34.23 -17.48 -3.84
C PRO A 720 32.99 -18.34 -4.09
N ASP A 721 31.80 -17.75 -3.98
CA ASP A 721 30.49 -18.42 -4.00
C ASP A 721 29.97 -18.77 -5.41
N VAL A 722 30.73 -18.46 -6.46
CA VAL A 722 30.40 -18.91 -7.82
C VAL A 722 30.65 -20.42 -7.94
N PRO A 723 29.67 -21.22 -8.41
CA PRO A 723 29.83 -22.67 -8.55
C PRO A 723 31.09 -23.04 -9.34
N LEU A 724 31.74 -24.16 -8.98
CA LEU A 724 33.03 -24.55 -9.56
C LEU A 724 33.01 -24.61 -11.09
N LYS A 725 31.89 -25.06 -11.68
CA LYS A 725 31.64 -25.10 -13.13
C LYS A 725 31.72 -23.72 -13.81
N TYR A 726 31.46 -22.64 -13.06
CA TYR A 726 31.36 -21.27 -13.55
C TYR A 726 32.50 -20.36 -13.04
N LYS A 727 33.50 -20.93 -12.33
CA LYS A 727 34.76 -20.24 -12.03
C LYS A 727 35.50 -19.88 -13.31
N GLY A 728 36.19 -18.74 -13.29
CA GLY A 728 36.90 -18.20 -14.46
C GLY A 728 36.00 -17.52 -15.51
N ILE A 729 34.67 -17.76 -15.49
CA ILE A 729 33.71 -17.10 -16.39
C ILE A 729 32.78 -16.12 -15.66
N GLY A 730 32.33 -16.45 -14.44
CA GLY A 730 31.44 -15.63 -13.63
C GLY A 730 30.05 -16.25 -13.43
N GLN A 731 29.31 -15.73 -12.45
CA GLN A 731 28.00 -16.25 -12.10
C GLN A 731 27.01 -16.07 -13.26
N PRO A 732 26.19 -17.08 -13.59
CA PRO A 732 25.07 -16.87 -14.50
C PRO A 732 24.11 -15.80 -13.96
N VAL A 733 23.64 -14.96 -14.88
CA VAL A 733 22.64 -13.91 -14.67
C VAL A 733 21.49 -14.17 -15.64
N LEU A 734 20.26 -14.14 -15.13
CA LEU A 734 19.06 -14.51 -15.89
C LEU A 734 18.19 -13.27 -16.09
N ILE A 735 17.98 -12.88 -17.35
CA ILE A 735 17.22 -11.69 -17.74
C ILE A 735 16.00 -12.14 -18.57
N PRO A 736 14.85 -12.45 -17.93
CA PRO A 736 13.57 -12.58 -18.63
C PRO A 736 13.18 -11.29 -19.37
N GLY A 737 12.63 -11.47 -20.57
CA GLY A 737 11.75 -10.49 -21.19
C GLY A 737 10.29 -10.76 -20.83
N SER A 738 9.53 -11.27 -21.80
CA SER A 738 8.09 -11.54 -21.72
C SER A 738 7.68 -12.64 -22.70
N MET A 739 6.43 -13.11 -22.62
CA MET A 739 5.88 -14.29 -23.33
C MET A 739 6.01 -14.34 -24.88
N GLY A 740 6.59 -13.32 -25.50
CA GLY A 740 6.90 -13.27 -26.93
C GLY A 740 8.00 -12.27 -27.29
N THR A 741 8.81 -11.85 -26.32
CA THR A 741 10.11 -11.19 -26.55
C THR A 741 11.23 -12.16 -26.15
N ALA A 742 12.49 -11.78 -26.34
CA ALA A 742 13.60 -12.62 -25.96
C ALA A 742 13.77 -12.73 -24.43
N SER A 743 14.63 -13.63 -24.01
CA SER A 743 15.28 -13.62 -22.70
C SER A 743 16.78 -13.83 -22.87
N TYR A 744 17.58 -13.53 -21.86
CA TYR A 744 19.04 -13.65 -21.94
C TYR A 744 19.63 -14.42 -20.76
N ILE A 745 20.67 -15.20 -21.05
CA ILE A 745 21.62 -15.67 -20.05
C ILE A 745 22.92 -14.90 -20.26
N MET A 746 23.39 -14.26 -19.21
CA MET A 746 24.61 -13.46 -19.15
C MET A 746 25.55 -14.02 -18.08
N ILE A 747 26.80 -13.54 -18.03
CA ILE A 747 27.73 -13.74 -16.90
C ILE A 747 27.98 -12.43 -16.15
N GLY A 748 28.08 -12.51 -14.83
CA GLY A 748 28.57 -11.42 -13.98
C GLY A 748 30.05 -11.10 -14.22
N THR A 749 30.52 -9.94 -13.73
CA THR A 749 31.86 -9.43 -14.04
C THR A 749 32.52 -8.77 -12.83
N LYS A 750 33.86 -8.65 -12.88
CA LYS A 750 34.63 -7.82 -11.95
C LYS A 750 34.18 -6.36 -11.92
N LYS A 751 33.64 -5.82 -13.02
CA LYS A 751 33.13 -4.45 -13.03
C LYS A 751 31.86 -4.31 -12.18
N ALA A 752 30.95 -5.29 -12.21
CA ALA A 752 29.81 -5.30 -11.30
C ALA A 752 30.26 -5.43 -9.83
N GLU A 753 31.27 -6.26 -9.53
CA GLU A 753 31.87 -6.33 -8.19
C GLU A 753 32.36 -4.95 -7.71
N GLU A 754 33.07 -4.21 -8.57
CA GLU A 754 33.61 -2.88 -8.26
C GLU A 754 32.56 -1.77 -8.07
N ILE A 755 31.54 -1.69 -8.93
CA ILE A 755 30.66 -0.49 -9.00
C ILE A 755 29.17 -0.72 -8.71
N THR A 756 28.71 -1.96 -8.54
CA THR A 756 27.28 -2.25 -8.22
C THR A 756 27.08 -3.27 -7.10
N PHE A 757 28.10 -3.54 -6.27
CA PHE A 757 28.09 -4.64 -5.29
C PHE A 757 27.68 -5.96 -5.94
N ALA A 758 28.29 -6.26 -7.09
CA ALA A 758 27.95 -7.37 -7.97
C ALA A 758 26.44 -7.49 -8.24
N SER A 759 25.84 -6.43 -8.82
CA SER A 759 24.39 -6.37 -9.10
C SER A 759 24.05 -5.85 -10.50
N ILE A 760 22.91 -6.28 -11.02
CA ILE A 760 22.38 -5.93 -12.35
C ILE A 760 20.84 -5.91 -12.35
N ALA A 761 20.21 -5.36 -13.39
CA ALA A 761 18.76 -5.45 -13.58
C ALA A 761 18.27 -6.91 -13.70
N HIS A 762 17.01 -7.19 -13.32
CA HIS A 762 16.45 -8.55 -13.30
C HIS A 762 15.67 -8.97 -14.55
N GLY A 763 15.53 -8.09 -15.55
CA GLY A 763 14.58 -8.24 -16.65
C GLY A 763 14.31 -6.92 -17.35
N SER A 764 13.64 -6.94 -18.50
CA SER A 764 13.30 -5.73 -19.28
C SER A 764 12.51 -4.70 -18.45
N GLY A 765 11.57 -5.21 -17.63
CA GLY A 765 10.58 -4.40 -16.95
C GLY A 765 9.51 -3.87 -17.90
N ARG A 766 8.36 -3.54 -17.32
CA ARG A 766 7.16 -3.20 -18.08
C ARG A 766 7.10 -1.72 -18.55
N VAL A 767 6.26 -1.43 -19.55
CA VAL A 767 5.92 -0.08 -20.12
C VAL A 767 4.42 0.11 -20.36
N ALA A 768 3.65 -0.91 -20.03
CA ALA A 768 2.25 -1.04 -20.33
C ALA A 768 1.69 -2.13 -19.41
N SER A 769 1.17 -1.71 -18.26
CA SER A 769 0.51 -2.50 -17.24
C SER A 769 -0.57 -3.50 -17.72
N ARG A 770 -0.96 -4.33 -16.76
CA ARG A 770 -1.76 -5.54 -16.91
C ARG A 770 -3.12 -5.33 -17.56
N ALA A 771 -3.63 -4.11 -17.61
CA ALA A 771 -4.95 -3.83 -18.15
C ALA A 771 -4.95 -2.89 -19.34
N LYS A 772 -3.86 -2.12 -19.56
CA LYS A 772 -3.51 -1.62 -20.90
C LYS A 772 -3.57 -2.76 -21.91
N MET A 773 -3.06 -3.92 -21.53
CA MET A 773 -3.02 -5.04 -22.45
C MET A 773 -4.39 -5.71 -22.69
N VAL A 774 -5.14 -6.15 -21.67
CA VAL A 774 -6.32 -7.04 -21.89
C VAL A 774 -7.49 -6.39 -22.65
N LYS A 775 -7.62 -5.05 -22.69
CA LYS A 775 -8.59 -4.41 -23.58
C LYS A 775 -8.05 -4.21 -25.00
N ASN A 776 -6.78 -3.82 -25.17
CA ASN A 776 -6.19 -3.66 -26.51
C ASN A 776 -5.95 -4.99 -27.21
N VAL A 777 -5.72 -6.06 -26.45
CA VAL A 777 -5.38 -7.38 -26.96
C VAL A 777 -6.11 -8.43 -26.13
N ARG A 778 -6.91 -9.25 -26.79
CA ARG A 778 -7.59 -10.38 -26.13
C ARG A 778 -6.58 -11.48 -25.83
N GLY A 779 -6.69 -12.20 -24.71
CA GLY A 779 -5.73 -13.26 -24.36
C GLY A 779 -5.64 -14.37 -25.41
N GLU A 780 -6.78 -14.69 -26.01
CA GLU A 780 -6.95 -15.63 -27.10
C GLU A 780 -6.32 -15.11 -28.41
N GLU A 781 -6.26 -13.79 -28.60
CA GLU A 781 -5.60 -13.15 -29.73
C GLU A 781 -4.09 -12.99 -29.53
N VAL A 782 -3.63 -12.69 -28.31
CA VAL A 782 -2.21 -12.78 -27.93
C VAL A 782 -1.72 -14.19 -28.18
N ALA A 783 -2.45 -15.21 -27.68
CA ALA A 783 -2.14 -16.61 -27.93
C ALA A 783 -2.11 -16.96 -29.43
N ARG A 784 -3.13 -16.57 -30.22
CA ARG A 784 -3.17 -16.80 -31.67
C ARG A 784 -2.03 -16.09 -32.43
N ARG A 785 -1.68 -14.86 -32.07
CA ARG A 785 -0.57 -14.11 -32.67
C ARG A 785 0.80 -14.68 -32.29
N LEU A 786 0.92 -15.24 -31.10
CA LEU A 786 2.10 -15.95 -30.64
C LEU A 786 2.21 -17.31 -31.34
N GLU A 787 1.11 -18.04 -31.50
CA GLU A 787 1.04 -19.30 -32.25
C GLU A 787 1.41 -19.11 -33.73
N GLN A 788 0.96 -18.01 -34.35
CA GLN A 788 1.41 -17.57 -35.69
C GLN A 788 2.92 -17.26 -35.77
N ARG A 789 3.57 -16.93 -34.65
CA ARG A 789 5.03 -16.78 -34.51
C ARG A 789 5.73 -18.07 -34.05
N GLY A 790 5.02 -19.20 -33.99
CA GLY A 790 5.53 -20.49 -33.53
C GLY A 790 5.64 -20.64 -32.01
N ILE A 791 4.84 -19.86 -31.25
CA ILE A 791 4.90 -19.77 -29.78
C ILE A 791 3.54 -20.20 -29.18
N LEU A 792 3.45 -21.41 -28.63
CA LEU A 792 2.21 -21.95 -28.06
C LEU A 792 1.92 -21.35 -26.68
N VAL A 793 0.64 -21.09 -26.33
CA VAL A 793 0.28 -20.51 -25.02
C VAL A 793 -0.79 -21.34 -24.29
N LYS A 794 -0.58 -21.57 -22.99
CA LYS A 794 -1.56 -22.12 -22.05
C LYS A 794 -1.67 -21.23 -20.81
N ALA A 795 -2.87 -21.10 -20.26
CA ALA A 795 -3.11 -20.37 -19.02
C ALA A 795 -4.41 -20.83 -18.35
N TRP A 796 -4.52 -20.60 -17.05
CA TRP A 796 -5.79 -20.69 -16.32
C TRP A 796 -6.70 -19.47 -16.58
N SER A 797 -6.13 -18.41 -17.17
CA SER A 797 -6.68 -17.08 -17.22
C SER A 797 -6.27 -16.39 -18.53
N TRP A 798 -7.17 -16.31 -19.52
CA TRP A 798 -6.91 -15.54 -20.75
C TRP A 798 -6.75 -14.05 -20.46
N LYS A 799 -7.38 -13.55 -19.38
CA LYS A 799 -7.03 -12.27 -18.77
C LYS A 799 -5.52 -12.23 -18.50
N GLY A 800 -5.01 -13.14 -17.65
CA GLY A 800 -3.59 -13.25 -17.29
C GLY A 800 -2.61 -13.44 -18.45
N VAL A 801 -3.05 -14.04 -19.58
CA VAL A 801 -2.27 -14.06 -20.84
C VAL A 801 -2.12 -12.66 -21.40
N ALA A 802 -3.23 -11.97 -21.66
CA ALA A 802 -3.10 -10.63 -22.20
C ALA A 802 -2.49 -9.66 -21.18
N GLU A 803 -2.69 -9.80 -19.87
CA GLU A 803 -2.06 -8.94 -18.85
C GLU A 803 -0.53 -8.85 -19.00
N GLU A 804 0.10 -9.89 -19.51
CA GLU A 804 1.55 -10.07 -19.57
C GLU A 804 2.04 -10.26 -21.02
N ALA A 805 1.22 -9.85 -21.99
CA ALA A 805 1.49 -9.88 -23.43
C ALA A 805 2.78 -9.14 -23.80
N PRO A 806 3.42 -9.46 -24.94
CA PRO A 806 4.77 -8.97 -25.27
C PRO A 806 4.94 -7.44 -25.22
N GLU A 807 3.92 -6.71 -25.67
CA GLU A 807 3.92 -5.25 -25.74
C GLU A 807 3.70 -4.57 -24.38
N ALA A 808 3.48 -5.35 -23.31
CA ALA A 808 3.52 -4.89 -21.93
C ALA A 808 4.93 -4.44 -21.49
N TYR A 809 5.98 -4.84 -22.21
CA TYR A 809 7.36 -4.80 -21.76
C TYR A 809 8.24 -3.84 -22.56
N LYS A 810 9.28 -3.29 -21.89
CA LYS A 810 10.42 -2.68 -22.58
C LYS A 810 11.02 -3.71 -23.53
N ASN A 811 11.68 -3.25 -24.59
CA ASN A 811 12.59 -4.13 -25.29
C ASN A 811 13.65 -4.64 -24.29
N VAL A 812 13.78 -5.96 -24.22
CA VAL A 812 14.74 -6.62 -23.34
C VAL A 812 16.16 -6.42 -23.85
N ASP A 813 16.32 -6.32 -25.17
CA ASP A 813 17.60 -6.14 -25.84
C ASP A 813 18.25 -4.81 -25.40
N ASP A 814 17.50 -3.70 -25.37
CA ASP A 814 17.97 -2.38 -24.91
C ASP A 814 18.52 -2.44 -23.47
N VAL A 815 17.85 -3.17 -22.58
CA VAL A 815 18.22 -3.27 -21.16
C VAL A 815 19.49 -4.10 -20.99
N VAL A 816 19.63 -5.17 -21.78
CA VAL A 816 20.84 -6.00 -21.85
C VAL A 816 22.01 -5.19 -22.43
N GLU A 817 21.79 -4.47 -23.52
CA GLU A 817 22.80 -3.62 -24.17
C GLU A 817 23.34 -2.53 -23.22
N VAL A 818 22.48 -1.87 -22.45
CA VAL A 818 22.91 -0.89 -21.43
C VAL A 818 23.75 -1.56 -20.34
N CYS A 819 23.37 -2.75 -19.86
CA CYS A 819 24.14 -3.45 -18.84
C CYS A 819 25.51 -3.93 -19.34
N GLU A 820 25.59 -4.34 -20.60
CA GLU A 820 26.82 -4.80 -21.26
C GLU A 820 27.74 -3.62 -21.62
N LYS A 821 27.19 -2.48 -22.08
CA LYS A 821 27.95 -1.23 -22.28
C LYS A 821 28.47 -0.63 -20.96
N ALA A 822 27.72 -0.78 -19.87
CA ALA A 822 28.20 -0.46 -18.52
C ALA A 822 29.23 -1.48 -17.98
N GLY A 823 29.50 -2.56 -18.72
CA GLY A 823 30.45 -3.61 -18.37
C GLY A 823 29.99 -4.55 -17.25
N LEU A 824 28.75 -4.43 -16.77
CA LEU A 824 28.26 -5.13 -15.57
C LEU A 824 28.09 -6.63 -15.79
N ALA A 825 27.57 -7.02 -16.95
CA ALA A 825 27.47 -8.41 -17.37
C ALA A 825 27.82 -8.55 -18.86
N LYS A 826 28.14 -9.77 -19.30
CA LYS A 826 28.36 -10.09 -20.72
C LYS A 826 27.30 -11.06 -21.24
N SER A 827 26.76 -10.79 -22.43
CA SER A 827 25.79 -11.66 -23.10
C SER A 827 26.43 -12.98 -23.51
N ILE A 828 25.81 -14.11 -23.14
CA ILE A 828 26.26 -15.45 -23.55
C ILE A 828 25.30 -16.05 -24.57
N VAL A 829 24.00 -16.09 -24.27
CA VAL A 829 22.95 -16.53 -25.20
C VAL A 829 21.71 -15.63 -25.16
N LYS A 830 21.12 -15.44 -26.34
CA LYS A 830 19.73 -14.99 -26.51
C LYS A 830 18.84 -16.22 -26.58
N LEU A 831 17.75 -16.19 -25.83
CA LEU A 831 16.71 -17.20 -25.82
C LEU A 831 15.42 -16.61 -26.41
N ARG A 832 14.68 -17.39 -27.19
CA ARG A 832 13.37 -17.02 -27.74
C ARG A 832 12.31 -18.03 -27.30
N PRO A 833 11.16 -17.62 -26.72
CA PRO A 833 10.10 -18.55 -26.37
C PRO A 833 9.54 -19.29 -27.60
N ILE A 834 9.17 -20.55 -27.38
CA ILE A 834 8.42 -21.42 -28.30
C ILE A 834 7.16 -22.00 -27.64
N ALA A 835 7.07 -21.98 -26.31
CA ALA A 835 5.82 -22.21 -25.60
C ALA A 835 5.79 -21.53 -24.23
N VAL A 836 4.61 -21.14 -23.75
CA VAL A 836 4.42 -20.40 -22.49
C VAL A 836 3.24 -20.97 -21.71
N ILE A 837 3.47 -21.28 -20.43
CA ILE A 837 2.45 -21.49 -19.41
C ILE A 837 2.38 -20.24 -18.55
N LYS A 838 1.18 -19.68 -18.45
CA LYS A 838 0.96 -18.40 -17.78
C LYS A 838 0.06 -18.55 -16.56
N GLY A 839 0.53 -18.00 -15.44
CA GLY A 839 -0.20 -17.96 -14.17
C GLY A 839 -1.57 -17.26 -14.24
N ASP A 840 -2.42 -17.60 -13.26
CA ASP A 840 -3.84 -17.23 -13.05
C ASP A 840 -4.07 -15.71 -12.94
#